data_AF-A0AAD9GB29-F1
#
_entry.id   AF-A0AAD9GB29-F1
#
_cell.length_a   1.000
_cell.length_b   1.000
_cell.length_c   1.000
_cell.angle_alpha   90.00
_cell.angle_beta   90.00
_cell.angle_gamma   90.00
#
_symmetry.space_group_name_H-M   'P 1'
#
loop_
_entity.id
_entity.type
_entity.pdbx_description
1 polymer ?
#
loop_
_entity_poly.entity_id
_entity_poly.type
_entity_poly.pdbx_seq_one_letter_code
_entity_poly.pdbx_strand_id
1 'polypeptide(L)'
;MGTCRWTYNQAVAHFRKTNVYRADSLRDLYVTKTTINEQVCPKDMGPPPEWAFDTPKNFRFIALHRAFSNKRNGNITKFKIGFKNKKESRFFTICEDAKDARITYVPGQSRALLSISKMKDIPIRCDPGLSIANDIQILNDNGFWYAAIPTFVRPSDNVNLGRAVALDPGLKAFMTGVDLCGNSIHIGRGTRDQLDKLRGKAADAQRVMAEIKNMHGHRSGKQWKTFARAKRTFDCATAKIKNCVKELHYQTCAYLTKHYDTILLPIFTSKQMVKKSCARNHTFNKMLLGLKHYQFRELLRAKCEVTGISLVVCSEMYTTQTCGNCSRLHLKIGNTDMFNCPHCDYIAGRDLNAAFNILRFTCAGSLAVHTNIVRPTVMETADLLMNFVWYDMADVLVIFDFDESLVNKDSDTYAIQCFHPELLASLQTRYAENPVWPNVFDDVLQILIQERPEVTPELICKQVAEIPIQERMVDAVRMAVEHFGAEVKIVSDGNRMYIESVLKHQGLAPYISEIVTNPADHEVLENGRSTIRIRPYHSDHLNPIKCPWCPSNLCKGKVLDAIRSSKSYDRVLYVGDGTGDFCPASRLTKNDIVFARADAPDGRAFGLKELIDSNPTMVKASVMPWSTGDDIYRHFADAFHAN
;
A
#
# COMPACT_ATOMS: atom_id res chain seq x y z
N MET A 1 -18.91 18.50 35.77
CA MET A 1 -17.43 18.32 35.64
C MET A 1 -16.68 18.52 36.95
N GLY A 2 -16.99 19.56 37.74
CA GLY A 2 -16.29 19.82 39.02
C GLY A 2 -16.50 18.74 40.08
N THR A 3 -17.71 18.19 40.16
CA THR A 3 -18.20 17.18 41.13
C THR A 3 -17.47 15.83 41.05
N CYS A 4 -17.38 15.18 39.88
CA CYS A 4 -16.65 13.91 39.74
C CYS A 4 -15.14 14.08 40.00
N ARG A 5 -14.55 15.20 39.56
CA ARG A 5 -13.14 15.53 39.86
C ARG A 5 -12.93 15.76 41.35
N TRP A 6 -13.83 16.49 42.01
CA TRP A 6 -13.80 16.71 43.46
C TRP A 6 -13.90 15.38 44.20
N THR A 7 -14.87 14.54 43.85
CA THR A 7 -15.08 13.21 44.46
C THR A 7 -13.85 12.32 44.30
N TYR A 8 -13.27 12.28 43.10
CA TYR A 8 -12.00 11.59 42.86
C TYR A 8 -10.88 12.17 43.74
N ASN A 9 -10.66 13.49 43.74
CA ASN A 9 -9.58 14.10 44.50
C ASN A 9 -9.75 13.90 46.02
N GLN A 10 -10.97 13.91 46.55
CA GLN A 10 -11.23 13.59 47.95
C GLN A 10 -10.92 12.14 48.27
N ALA A 11 -11.30 11.20 47.40
CA ALA A 11 -10.94 9.80 47.58
C ALA A 11 -9.41 9.59 47.53
N VAL A 12 -8.69 10.29 46.65
CA VAL A 12 -7.21 10.28 46.61
C VAL A 12 -6.62 10.87 47.89
N ALA A 13 -7.17 11.97 48.38
CA ALA A 13 -6.71 12.61 49.60
C ALA A 13 -6.94 11.69 50.82
N HIS A 14 -8.12 11.07 50.91
CA HIS A 14 -8.48 10.12 51.94
C HIS A 14 -7.52 8.92 51.91
N PHE A 15 -7.33 8.31 50.75
CA PHE A 15 -6.38 7.20 50.57
C PHE A 15 -4.95 7.56 50.98
N ARG A 16 -4.47 8.76 50.65
CA ARG A 16 -3.13 9.21 51.06
C ARG A 16 -2.98 9.36 52.57
N LYS A 17 -4.07 9.66 53.29
CA LYS A 17 -4.07 9.80 54.76
C LYS A 17 -4.28 8.48 55.48
N THR A 18 -5.26 7.68 55.05
CA THR A 18 -5.75 6.50 55.79
C THR A 18 -5.32 5.17 55.16
N ASN A 19 -4.73 5.19 53.96
CA ASN A 19 -4.44 4.01 53.14
C ASN A 19 -5.68 3.13 52.85
N VAL A 20 -6.90 3.63 53.04
CA VAL A 20 -8.14 2.95 52.68
C VAL A 20 -8.39 3.09 51.18
N TYR A 21 -8.55 1.96 50.50
CA TYR A 21 -8.77 1.88 49.05
C TYR A 21 -10.00 1.06 48.65
N ARG A 22 -10.81 0.59 49.61
CA ARG A 22 -12.08 -0.12 49.30
C ARG A 22 -13.07 0.87 48.73
N ALA A 23 -13.55 0.58 47.52
CA ALA A 23 -14.46 1.47 46.79
C ALA A 23 -15.80 1.66 47.51
N ASP A 24 -16.31 0.65 48.21
CA ASP A 24 -17.59 0.72 48.93
C ASP A 24 -17.52 1.69 50.11
N SER A 25 -16.45 1.62 50.92
CA SER A 25 -16.23 2.55 52.03
C SER A 25 -16.11 4.00 51.57
N LEU A 26 -15.39 4.21 50.46
CA LEU A 26 -15.20 5.54 49.89
C LEU A 26 -16.46 6.06 49.16
N ARG A 27 -17.29 5.18 48.60
CA ARG A 27 -18.61 5.50 48.04
C ARG A 27 -19.53 6.03 49.13
N ASP A 28 -19.55 5.33 50.25
CA ASP A 28 -20.43 5.65 51.37
C ASP A 28 -20.08 7.03 51.96
N LEU A 29 -18.79 7.38 51.99
CA LEU A 29 -18.29 8.68 52.47
C LEU A 29 -18.47 9.85 51.47
N TYR A 30 -18.19 9.65 50.17
CA TYR A 30 -18.05 10.77 49.23
C TYR A 30 -19.07 10.79 48.09
N VAL A 31 -19.88 9.73 47.94
CA VAL A 31 -20.78 9.55 46.79
C VAL A 31 -22.25 9.52 47.21
N THR A 32 -22.62 8.87 48.31
CA THR A 32 -24.01 8.78 48.78
C THR A 32 -24.39 9.89 49.76
N LYS A 33 -25.57 10.50 49.57
CA LYS A 33 -26.12 11.53 50.48
C LYS A 33 -26.65 10.91 51.78
N THR A 34 -27.13 9.67 51.73
CA THR A 34 -27.63 8.88 52.86
C THR A 34 -26.95 7.51 52.87
N THR A 35 -26.34 7.15 53.98
CA THR A 35 -25.74 5.82 54.24
C THR A 35 -26.36 5.19 55.47
N ILE A 36 -26.36 3.86 55.51
CA ILE A 36 -26.85 3.07 56.65
C ILE A 36 -25.90 3.17 57.85
N ASN A 37 -24.61 3.50 57.61
CA ASN A 37 -23.57 3.60 58.65
C ASN A 37 -23.19 5.06 58.91
N GLU A 38 -22.83 5.37 60.18
CA GLU A 38 -22.29 6.67 60.58
C GLU A 38 -21.07 7.08 59.74
N GLN A 39 -21.16 8.25 59.11
CA GLN A 39 -20.09 8.81 58.28
C GLN A 39 -18.99 9.42 59.16
N VAL A 40 -17.99 8.63 59.54
CA VAL A 40 -16.79 9.19 60.20
C VAL A 40 -15.80 9.64 59.12
N CYS A 41 -15.93 10.89 58.66
CA CYS A 41 -14.86 11.54 57.92
C CYS A 41 -13.66 11.80 58.85
N PRO A 42 -12.40 11.64 58.37
CA PRO A 42 -11.22 12.07 59.13
C PRO A 42 -11.34 13.54 59.56
N LYS A 43 -10.91 13.88 60.78
CA LYS A 43 -11.13 15.19 61.45
C LYS A 43 -10.82 16.42 60.58
N ASP A 44 -9.90 16.32 59.61
CA ASP A 44 -9.49 17.45 58.75
C ASP A 44 -10.14 17.46 57.34
N MET A 45 -11.07 16.55 57.02
CA MET A 45 -11.59 16.40 55.64
C MET A 45 -13.03 16.86 55.41
N GLY A 46 -13.78 17.16 56.46
CA GLY A 46 -15.16 17.66 56.39
C GLY A 46 -16.14 16.74 55.64
N PRO A 47 -17.46 16.95 55.79
CA PRO A 47 -18.45 16.26 54.97
C PRO A 47 -18.44 16.80 53.51
N PRO A 48 -18.93 16.01 52.53
CA PRO A 48 -19.12 16.51 51.18
C PRO A 48 -20.08 17.71 51.13
N PRO A 49 -19.74 18.80 50.41
CA PRO A 49 -20.64 19.94 50.27
C PRO A 49 -21.85 19.58 49.40
N GLU A 50 -22.97 20.29 49.56
CA GLU A 50 -24.24 19.88 48.94
C GLU A 50 -24.22 19.81 47.41
N TRP A 51 -23.52 20.75 46.75
CA TRP A 51 -23.32 20.75 45.29
C TRP A 51 -22.53 19.52 44.78
N ALA A 52 -21.82 18.79 45.65
CA ALA A 52 -21.14 17.56 45.25
C ALA A 52 -22.12 16.46 44.81
N PHE A 53 -23.39 16.56 45.23
CA PHE A 53 -24.45 15.59 44.93
C PHE A 53 -25.26 15.93 43.67
N ASP A 54 -25.05 17.09 43.04
CA ASP A 54 -25.75 17.53 41.82
C ASP A 54 -25.55 16.59 40.62
N THR A 55 -24.52 15.75 40.67
CA THR A 55 -24.21 14.76 39.63
C THR A 55 -24.65 13.36 40.06
N PRO A 56 -25.30 12.57 39.19
CA PRO A 56 -25.78 11.23 39.53
C PRO A 56 -24.74 10.34 40.20
N LYS A 57 -25.22 9.53 41.16
CA LYS A 57 -24.41 8.64 42.03
C LYS A 57 -23.44 7.76 41.23
N ASN A 58 -23.92 7.12 40.16
CA ASN A 58 -23.14 6.18 39.34
C ASN A 58 -21.89 6.85 38.76
N PHE A 59 -22.01 8.06 38.21
CA PHE A 59 -20.87 8.77 37.61
C PHE A 59 -19.76 9.11 38.62
N ARG A 60 -20.14 9.45 39.86
CA ARG A 60 -19.19 9.75 40.94
C ARG A 60 -18.54 8.47 41.48
N PHE A 61 -19.32 7.39 41.58
CA PHE A 61 -18.80 6.08 42.03
C PHE A 61 -17.83 5.46 41.02
N ILE A 62 -18.14 5.47 39.73
CA ILE A 62 -17.29 4.90 38.68
C ILE A 62 -15.94 5.61 38.61
N ALA A 63 -15.94 6.95 38.72
CA ALA A 63 -14.71 7.75 38.77
C ALA A 63 -13.81 7.37 39.96
N LEU A 64 -14.41 7.00 41.09
CA LEU A 64 -13.73 6.55 42.31
C LEU A 64 -13.24 5.10 42.17
N HIS A 65 -14.12 4.18 41.76
CA HIS A 65 -13.83 2.76 41.64
C HIS A 65 -12.64 2.49 40.71
N ARG A 66 -12.59 3.18 39.56
CA ARG A 66 -11.46 3.07 38.61
C ARG A 66 -10.12 3.45 39.21
N ALA A 67 -10.08 4.45 40.10
CA ALA A 67 -8.83 4.90 40.72
C ALA A 67 -8.17 3.81 41.58
N PHE A 68 -8.97 2.92 42.17
CA PHE A 68 -8.51 1.92 43.14
C PHE A 68 -8.59 0.47 42.64
N SER A 69 -9.32 0.21 41.55
CA SER A 69 -9.46 -1.12 40.93
C SER A 69 -8.12 -1.80 40.62
N ASN A 70 -7.17 -1.09 40.00
CA ASN A 70 -5.85 -1.65 39.65
C ASN A 70 -4.99 -1.98 40.87
N LYS A 71 -5.12 -1.24 41.99
CA LYS A 71 -4.43 -1.54 43.24
C LYS A 71 -5.08 -2.71 43.97
N ARG A 72 -6.41 -2.81 43.94
CA ARG A 72 -7.17 -3.93 44.50
C ARG A 72 -6.80 -5.26 43.83
N ASN A 73 -6.60 -5.25 42.51
CA ASN A 73 -6.31 -6.47 41.74
C ASN A 73 -4.83 -6.90 41.79
N GLY A 74 -3.96 -6.21 42.55
CA GLY A 74 -2.55 -6.59 42.70
C GLY A 74 -1.66 -6.36 41.48
N ASN A 75 -2.22 -5.84 40.37
CA ASN A 75 -1.52 -5.67 39.09
C ASN A 75 -0.36 -4.65 39.11
N ILE A 76 -0.18 -3.89 40.20
CA ILE A 76 0.85 -2.83 40.30
C ILE A 76 1.41 -2.75 41.72
N THR A 77 2.73 -2.90 41.88
CA THR A 77 3.44 -2.84 43.17
C THR A 77 3.89 -1.43 43.58
N LYS A 78 4.10 -0.51 42.62
CA LYS A 78 4.44 0.91 42.86
C LYS A 78 3.46 1.82 42.14
N PHE A 79 2.44 2.30 42.86
CA PHE A 79 1.40 3.16 42.30
C PHE A 79 1.27 4.47 43.08
N LYS A 80 1.59 5.61 42.45
CA LYS A 80 1.40 6.95 43.03
C LYS A 80 0.18 7.61 42.38
N ILE A 81 -0.97 7.52 43.05
CA ILE A 81 -2.21 8.19 42.58
C ILE A 81 -2.05 9.71 42.70
N GLY A 82 -2.10 10.40 41.56
CA GLY A 82 -2.11 11.86 41.47
C GLY A 82 -3.51 12.47 41.61
N PHE A 83 -3.57 13.72 42.08
CA PHE A 83 -4.79 14.54 42.00
C PHE A 83 -5.05 14.93 40.53
N LYS A 84 -6.32 14.93 40.12
CA LYS A 84 -6.73 15.41 38.79
C LYS A 84 -6.77 16.94 38.77
N ASN A 85 -6.05 17.54 37.82
CA ASN A 85 -6.06 18.98 37.64
C ASN A 85 -7.27 19.43 36.78
N LYS A 86 -7.59 20.75 36.78
CA LYS A 86 -8.71 21.32 35.99
C LYS A 86 -8.49 21.23 34.48
N LYS A 87 -7.25 21.10 34.01
CA LYS A 87 -6.86 21.10 32.59
C LYS A 87 -6.94 19.69 31.96
N GLU A 88 -6.80 18.64 32.76
CA GLU A 88 -6.90 17.22 32.42
C GLU A 88 -8.34 16.73 32.42
N SER A 89 -9.21 17.31 33.25
CA SER A 89 -10.65 16.98 33.31
C SER A 89 -11.47 17.60 32.18
N ARG A 90 -10.85 17.97 31.05
CA ARG A 90 -11.56 18.51 29.87
C ARG A 90 -12.35 17.44 29.12
N PHE A 91 -11.93 16.19 29.26
CA PHE A 91 -12.63 15.04 28.71
C PHE A 91 -13.68 14.59 29.74
N PHE A 92 -14.93 14.71 29.36
CA PHE A 92 -16.01 14.03 30.03
C PHE A 92 -16.00 12.60 29.52
N THR A 93 -15.69 11.64 30.40
CA THR A 93 -15.77 10.21 30.12
C THR A 93 -16.83 9.63 31.04
N ILE A 94 -18.03 9.37 30.51
CA ILE A 94 -18.97 8.47 31.17
C ILE A 94 -18.57 7.07 30.77
N CYS A 95 -18.53 6.16 31.73
CA CYS A 95 -18.42 4.74 31.44
C CYS A 95 -19.67 4.08 31.98
N GLU A 96 -20.32 3.26 31.17
CA GLU A 96 -21.50 2.52 31.58
C GLU A 96 -21.27 1.05 31.26
N ASP A 97 -21.80 0.20 32.14
CA ASP A 97 -21.67 -1.24 31.98
C ASP A 97 -22.44 -1.68 30.73
N ALA A 98 -21.94 -2.70 30.03
CA ALA A 98 -22.58 -3.21 28.81
C ALA A 98 -24.06 -3.60 29.01
N LYS A 99 -24.44 -4.00 30.24
CA LYS A 99 -25.81 -4.39 30.63
C LYS A 99 -26.78 -3.22 30.61
N ASP A 100 -26.27 -2.01 30.83
CA ASP A 100 -27.02 -0.78 31.05
C ASP A 100 -27.04 0.13 29.81
N ALA A 101 -26.52 -0.36 28.68
CA ALA A 101 -26.50 0.34 27.41
C ALA A 101 -26.99 -0.56 26.26
N ARG A 102 -27.84 -0.03 25.38
CA ARG A 102 -28.38 -0.76 24.21
C ARG A 102 -28.38 0.13 22.97
N ILE A 103 -28.04 -0.45 21.82
CA ILE A 103 -28.26 0.17 20.51
C ILE A 103 -29.53 -0.42 19.89
N THR A 104 -30.42 0.45 19.43
CA THR A 104 -31.66 0.08 18.73
C THR A 104 -31.62 0.64 17.32
N TYR A 105 -31.82 -0.23 16.33
CA TYR A 105 -31.92 0.16 14.92
C TYR A 105 -33.40 0.31 14.56
N VAL A 106 -33.81 1.50 14.14
CA VAL A 106 -35.20 1.79 13.74
C VAL A 106 -35.32 1.64 12.23
N PRO A 107 -36.21 0.76 11.72
CA PRO A 107 -36.42 0.60 10.27
C PRO A 107 -36.80 1.93 9.61
N GLY A 108 -36.12 2.28 8.51
CA GLY A 108 -36.37 3.52 7.77
C GLY A 108 -35.64 4.77 8.30
N GLN A 109 -34.90 4.69 9.41
CA GLN A 109 -34.05 5.80 9.89
C GLN A 109 -32.57 5.56 9.60
N SER A 110 -31.86 6.61 9.20
CA SER A 110 -30.41 6.58 8.93
C SER A 110 -29.54 6.60 10.20
N ARG A 111 -30.14 6.71 11.39
CA ARG A 111 -29.44 6.81 12.67
C ARG A 111 -29.95 5.75 13.63
N ALA A 112 -29.04 5.14 14.38
CA ALA A 112 -29.40 4.23 15.47
C ALA A 112 -29.65 5.03 16.77
N LEU A 113 -30.38 4.43 17.71
CA LEU A 113 -30.64 5.02 19.03
C LEU A 113 -29.80 4.32 20.08
N LEU A 114 -28.96 5.08 20.78
CA LEU A 114 -28.20 4.63 21.94
C LEU A 114 -29.00 4.93 23.21
N SER A 115 -29.48 3.88 23.86
CA SER A 115 -30.11 3.95 25.17
C SER A 115 -29.06 3.68 26.24
N ILE A 116 -28.98 4.54 27.24
CA ILE A 116 -28.05 4.43 28.36
C ILE A 116 -28.86 4.67 29.63
N SER A 117 -28.61 3.87 30.67
CA SER A 117 -29.28 3.99 31.96
C SER A 117 -29.51 5.44 32.39
N LYS A 118 -30.78 5.80 32.59
CA LYS A 118 -31.25 7.11 33.07
C LYS A 118 -31.03 8.29 32.11
N MET A 119 -30.64 8.06 30.86
CA MET A 119 -30.69 9.04 29.78
C MET A 119 -31.84 8.74 28.81
N LYS A 120 -32.31 9.78 28.11
CA LYS A 120 -33.18 9.59 26.94
C LYS A 120 -32.37 8.94 25.82
N ASP A 121 -33.05 8.22 24.94
CA ASP A 121 -32.42 7.62 23.76
C ASP A 121 -31.73 8.68 22.89
N ILE A 122 -30.44 8.45 22.63
CA ILE A 122 -29.58 9.39 21.93
C ILE A 122 -29.41 8.91 20.48
N PRO A 123 -29.79 9.71 19.47
CA PRO A 123 -29.53 9.36 18.08
C PRO A 123 -28.02 9.41 17.78
N ILE A 124 -27.46 8.29 17.36
CA ILE A 124 -26.04 8.11 17.03
C ILE A 124 -25.85 7.72 15.56
N ARG A 125 -24.68 8.06 15.03
CA ARG A 125 -24.16 7.51 13.77
C ARG A 125 -23.16 6.41 14.12
N CYS A 126 -23.40 5.19 13.65
CA CYS A 126 -22.55 4.04 13.85
C CYS A 126 -22.65 3.10 12.66
N ASP A 127 -21.71 2.17 12.56
CA ASP A 127 -21.77 1.12 11.54
C ASP A 127 -22.99 0.19 11.78
N PRO A 128 -23.58 -0.38 10.71
CA PRO A 128 -24.67 -1.34 10.83
C PRO A 128 -24.24 -2.58 11.62
N GLY A 129 -25.10 -3.10 12.49
CA GLY A 129 -24.84 -4.35 13.23
C GLY A 129 -23.93 -4.22 14.46
N LEU A 130 -23.57 -3.01 14.88
CA LEU A 130 -22.80 -2.76 16.10
C LEU A 130 -23.60 -3.16 17.36
N SER A 131 -23.02 -4.04 18.17
CA SER A 131 -23.56 -4.44 19.47
C SER A 131 -22.64 -4.00 20.62
N ILE A 132 -23.23 -3.76 21.79
CA ILE A 132 -22.50 -3.39 23.00
C ILE A 132 -22.21 -4.65 23.79
N ALA A 133 -21.00 -5.19 23.64
CA ALA A 133 -20.53 -6.35 24.40
C ALA A 133 -19.73 -5.97 25.65
N ASN A 134 -19.09 -4.80 25.65
CA ASN A 134 -18.21 -4.31 26.71
C ASN A 134 -18.62 -2.91 27.17
N ASP A 135 -18.06 -2.47 28.30
CA ASP A 135 -18.30 -1.15 28.87
C ASP A 135 -18.11 -0.04 27.83
N ILE A 136 -19.12 0.81 27.69
CA ILE A 136 -19.13 1.91 26.74
C ILE A 136 -18.49 3.16 27.35
N GLN A 137 -17.73 3.93 26.58
CA GLN A 137 -17.17 5.21 27.02
C GLN A 137 -17.73 6.39 26.21
N ILE A 138 -18.44 7.32 26.84
CA ILE A 138 -18.90 8.56 26.19
C ILE A 138 -17.86 9.64 26.37
N LEU A 139 -17.30 10.13 25.27
CA LEU A 139 -16.22 11.11 25.22
C LEU A 139 -16.73 12.43 24.65
N ASN A 140 -16.28 13.56 25.20
CA ASN A 140 -16.41 14.87 24.56
C ASN A 140 -15.02 15.39 24.14
N ASP A 141 -14.79 15.56 22.84
CA ASP A 141 -13.59 16.22 22.31
C ASP A 141 -13.96 17.32 21.30
N ASN A 142 -13.46 18.53 21.54
CA ASN A 142 -13.68 19.74 20.73
C ASN A 142 -15.16 20.03 20.40
N GLY A 143 -16.08 19.73 21.33
CA GLY A 143 -17.52 19.98 21.15
C GLY A 143 -18.28 18.85 20.45
N PHE A 144 -17.59 17.79 20.04
CA PHE A 144 -18.21 16.58 19.50
C PHE A 144 -18.28 15.50 20.58
N TRP A 145 -19.42 14.82 20.62
CA TRP A 145 -19.67 13.68 21.49
C TRP A 145 -19.43 12.38 20.74
N TYR A 146 -18.67 11.48 21.33
CA TYR A 146 -18.35 10.16 20.79
C TYR A 146 -18.77 9.09 21.80
N ALA A 147 -19.29 7.97 21.32
CA ALA A 147 -19.46 6.76 22.11
C ALA A 147 -18.43 5.74 21.62
N ALA A 148 -17.45 5.42 22.45
CA ALA A 148 -16.44 4.41 22.17
C ALA A 148 -16.91 3.08 22.77
N ILE A 149 -17.19 2.12 21.90
CA ILE A 149 -17.65 0.77 22.26
C ILE A 149 -16.50 -0.19 21.95
N PRO A 150 -15.80 -0.73 22.96
CA PRO A 150 -14.74 -1.70 22.73
C PRO A 150 -15.34 -3.00 22.19
N THR A 151 -14.83 -3.46 21.06
CA THR A 151 -15.20 -4.75 20.46
C THR A 151 -13.97 -5.64 20.43
N PHE A 152 -14.13 -6.89 20.87
CA PHE A 152 -13.09 -7.89 20.68
C PHE A 152 -13.07 -8.29 19.20
N VAL A 153 -11.91 -8.18 18.57
CA VAL A 153 -11.68 -8.61 17.20
C VAL A 153 -10.60 -9.68 17.25
N ARG A 154 -10.90 -10.86 16.70
CA ARG A 154 -9.87 -11.89 16.56
C ARG A 154 -8.87 -11.44 15.49
N PRO A 155 -7.56 -11.57 15.72
CA PRO A 155 -6.57 -11.36 14.68
C PRO A 155 -6.89 -12.16 13.43
N SER A 156 -6.76 -11.54 12.27
CA SER A 156 -6.83 -12.26 10.99
C SER A 156 -5.63 -13.17 10.83
N ASP A 157 -5.83 -14.37 10.31
CA ASP A 157 -4.75 -15.27 9.90
C ASP A 157 -4.14 -14.71 8.60
N ASN A 158 -3.00 -14.03 8.68
CA ASN A 158 -2.28 -13.55 7.50
C ASN A 158 -1.22 -14.57 7.08
N VAL A 159 -1.20 -14.92 5.79
CA VAL A 159 -0.12 -15.72 5.20
C VAL A 159 0.99 -14.77 4.80
N ASN A 160 2.17 -14.91 5.41
CA ASN A 160 3.31 -14.06 5.10
C ASN A 160 3.86 -14.38 3.70
N LEU A 161 3.69 -13.46 2.74
CA LEU A 161 4.18 -13.57 1.36
C LEU A 161 5.60 -12.98 1.18
N GLY A 162 6.26 -12.61 2.28
CA GLY A 162 7.62 -12.07 2.25
C GLY A 162 7.70 -10.58 1.87
N ARG A 163 6.58 -9.86 1.79
CA ARG A 163 6.57 -8.43 1.44
C ARG A 163 6.98 -7.60 2.65
N ALA A 164 8.14 -6.95 2.58
CA ALA A 164 8.65 -6.12 3.69
C ALA A 164 8.99 -4.69 3.27
N VAL A 165 8.76 -3.74 4.17
CA VAL A 165 9.09 -2.32 3.99
C VAL A 165 9.78 -1.75 5.23
N ALA A 166 10.85 -0.99 5.01
CA ALA A 166 11.51 -0.19 6.03
C ALA A 166 11.10 1.26 5.95
N LEU A 167 10.75 1.85 7.08
CA LEU A 167 10.23 3.22 7.17
C LEU A 167 11.23 4.13 7.88
N ASP A 168 11.42 5.34 7.36
CA ASP A 168 12.17 6.43 7.97
C ASP A 168 11.23 7.61 8.28
N PRO A 169 10.93 7.90 9.55
CA PRO A 169 10.05 8.99 9.95
C PRO A 169 10.70 10.37 9.76
N GLY A 170 10.11 11.19 8.90
CA GLY A 170 10.63 12.51 8.53
C GLY A 170 9.72 13.68 8.88
N LEU A 171 10.20 14.89 8.54
CA LEU A 171 9.42 16.13 8.65
C LEU A 171 8.95 16.69 7.30
N LYS A 172 9.66 16.38 6.20
CA LYS A 172 9.33 16.83 4.84
C LYS A 172 8.29 15.93 4.22
N ALA A 173 8.58 14.65 4.13
CA ALA A 173 7.59 13.59 4.12
C ALA A 173 7.32 13.18 5.58
N PHE A 174 6.07 12.83 5.90
CA PHE A 174 5.74 12.23 7.20
C PHE A 174 6.52 10.93 7.42
N MET A 175 6.73 10.17 6.35
CA MET A 175 7.53 8.96 6.35
C MET A 175 8.06 8.66 4.96
N THR A 176 9.28 8.14 4.87
CA THR A 176 9.85 7.58 3.64
C THR A 176 10.01 6.08 3.82
N GLY A 177 9.56 5.28 2.86
CA GLY A 177 9.64 3.81 2.89
C GLY A 177 10.55 3.29 1.80
N VAL A 178 11.22 2.16 2.05
CA VAL A 178 11.92 1.36 1.03
C VAL A 178 11.54 -0.10 1.22
N ASP A 179 11.08 -0.76 0.17
CA ASP A 179 10.75 -2.19 0.20
C ASP A 179 11.94 -3.09 -0.21
N LEU A 180 11.77 -4.41 -0.11
CA LEU A 180 12.79 -5.38 -0.51
C LEU A 180 13.13 -5.36 -2.01
N CYS A 181 12.20 -4.86 -2.84
CA CYS A 181 12.41 -4.72 -4.29
C CYS A 181 13.20 -3.44 -4.63
N GLY A 182 13.42 -2.55 -3.65
CA GLY A 182 14.10 -1.26 -3.83
C GLY A 182 13.15 -0.12 -4.18
N ASN A 183 11.84 -0.35 -4.21
CA ASN A 183 10.86 0.71 -4.46
C ASN A 183 10.81 1.67 -3.27
N SER A 184 10.68 2.95 -3.56
CA SER A 184 10.56 3.99 -2.55
C SER A 184 9.15 4.52 -2.42
N ILE A 185 8.73 4.82 -1.19
CA ILE A 185 7.41 5.37 -0.90
C ILE A 185 7.60 6.65 -0.10
N HIS A 186 6.94 7.74 -0.50
CA HIS A 186 6.95 8.97 0.29
C HIS A 186 5.55 9.32 0.77
N ILE A 187 5.34 9.23 2.08
CA ILE A 187 4.03 9.41 2.70
C ILE A 187 3.92 10.83 3.25
N GLY A 188 2.84 11.53 2.89
CA GLY A 188 2.52 12.84 3.46
C GLY A 188 3.33 14.02 2.91
N ARG A 189 3.94 13.90 1.72
CA ARG A 189 4.44 15.08 0.98
C ARG A 189 3.28 16.06 0.73
N GLY A 190 3.52 17.36 0.91
CA GLY A 190 2.48 18.41 0.79
C GLY A 190 1.53 18.58 1.99
N THR A 191 1.45 17.59 2.91
CA THR A 191 0.62 17.72 4.13
C THR A 191 1.08 18.89 5.01
N ARG A 192 2.37 19.23 4.93
CA ARG A 192 2.97 20.35 5.63
C ARG A 192 2.28 21.68 5.30
N ASP A 193 2.08 22.01 4.03
CA ASP A 193 1.55 23.32 3.63
C ASP A 193 0.10 23.49 4.09
N GLN A 194 -0.68 22.42 4.01
CA GLN A 194 -2.03 22.39 4.54
C GLN A 194 -2.05 22.58 6.07
N LEU A 195 -1.18 21.88 6.80
CA LEU A 195 -1.07 22.01 8.26
C LEU A 195 -0.58 23.40 8.66
N ASP A 196 0.36 23.99 7.92
CA ASP A 196 0.91 25.31 8.21
C ASP A 196 -0.13 26.42 7.97
N LYS A 197 -0.95 26.33 6.90
CA LYS A 197 -2.12 27.20 6.70
C LYS A 197 -3.09 27.15 7.89
N LEU A 198 -3.39 25.97 8.40
CA LEU A 198 -4.29 25.81 9.56
C LEU A 198 -3.65 26.30 10.86
N ARG A 199 -2.34 26.08 11.04
CA ARG A 199 -1.58 26.58 12.19
C ARG A 199 -1.51 28.11 12.20
N GLY A 200 -1.41 28.75 11.04
CA GLY A 200 -1.51 30.21 10.89
C GLY A 200 -2.84 30.73 11.40
N LYS A 201 -3.96 30.17 10.90
CA LYS A 201 -5.32 30.52 11.37
C LYS A 201 -5.50 30.34 12.88
N ALA A 202 -4.94 29.26 13.44
CA ALA A 202 -4.99 29.03 14.88
C ALA A 202 -4.15 30.06 15.65
N ALA A 203 -2.97 30.43 15.15
CA ALA A 203 -2.11 31.43 15.76
C ALA A 203 -2.74 32.83 15.75
N ASP A 204 -3.34 33.24 14.63
CA ASP A 204 -4.03 34.53 14.51
C ASP A 204 -5.22 34.62 15.47
N ALA A 205 -6.04 33.57 15.51
CA ALA A 205 -7.14 33.47 16.46
C ALA A 205 -6.66 33.50 17.92
N GLN A 206 -5.52 32.87 18.20
CA GLN A 206 -4.89 32.90 19.52
C GLN A 206 -4.37 34.31 19.88
N ARG A 207 -3.81 35.05 18.93
CA ARG A 207 -3.36 36.43 19.11
C ARG A 207 -4.53 37.35 19.48
N VAL A 208 -5.62 37.30 18.71
CA VAL A 208 -6.84 38.08 18.99
C VAL A 208 -7.43 37.74 20.37
N MET A 209 -7.43 36.46 20.75
CA MET A 209 -7.85 36.05 22.09
C MET A 209 -6.94 36.60 23.20
N ALA A 210 -5.63 36.66 22.97
CA ALA A 210 -4.66 37.18 23.93
C ALA A 210 -4.78 38.70 24.09
N GLU A 211 -4.92 39.44 22.99
CA GLU A 211 -5.14 40.89 22.99
C GLU A 211 -6.35 41.26 23.85
N ILE A 212 -7.50 40.62 23.64
CA ILE A 212 -8.73 40.90 24.40
C ILE A 212 -8.60 40.48 25.88
N LYS A 213 -7.84 39.41 26.17
CA LYS A 213 -7.60 38.97 27.56
C LYS A 213 -6.68 39.89 28.33
N ASN A 214 -5.72 40.52 27.65
CA ASN A 214 -4.70 41.37 28.26
C ASN A 214 -5.16 42.82 28.42
N MET A 215 -6.27 43.22 27.79
CA MET A 215 -6.90 44.53 28.03
C MET A 215 -7.29 44.71 29.50
N HIS A 216 -6.97 45.89 30.06
CA HIS A 216 -7.33 46.28 31.43
C HIS A 216 -8.71 46.98 31.43
N GLY A 217 -9.55 46.67 32.42
CA GLY A 217 -10.90 47.25 32.56
C GLY A 217 -12.06 46.31 32.19
N HIS A 218 -13.30 46.85 32.21
CA HIS A 218 -14.51 46.10 31.92
C HIS A 218 -14.68 45.86 30.41
N ARG A 219 -14.97 44.61 30.02
CA ARG A 219 -15.06 44.24 28.60
C ARG A 219 -16.41 44.62 28.01
N SER A 220 -16.41 45.31 26.88
CA SER A 220 -17.63 45.63 26.15
C SER A 220 -18.26 44.39 25.51
N GLY A 221 -19.58 44.42 25.29
CA GLY A 221 -20.30 43.32 24.62
C GLY A 221 -19.77 43.01 23.21
N LYS A 222 -19.24 44.01 22.49
CA LYS A 222 -18.56 43.82 21.19
C LYS A 222 -17.26 43.03 21.35
N GLN A 223 -16.42 43.37 22.33
CA GLN A 223 -15.18 42.64 22.62
C GLN A 223 -15.45 41.19 23.00
N TRP A 224 -16.50 40.93 23.78
CA TRP A 224 -16.91 39.55 24.11
C TRP A 224 -17.31 38.75 22.87
N LYS A 225 -18.09 39.34 21.95
CA LYS A 225 -18.46 38.70 20.68
C LYS A 225 -17.23 38.39 19.83
N THR A 226 -16.26 39.31 19.74
CA THR A 226 -15.00 39.08 19.03
C THR A 226 -14.19 37.95 19.67
N PHE A 227 -14.07 37.94 21.01
CA PHE A 227 -13.40 36.87 21.74
C PHE A 227 -14.04 35.50 21.49
N ALA A 228 -15.38 35.42 21.56
CA ALA A 228 -16.12 34.19 21.31
C ALA A 228 -15.92 33.67 19.88
N ARG A 229 -15.92 34.56 18.88
CA ARG A 229 -15.62 34.21 17.48
C ARG A 229 -14.19 33.70 17.32
N ALA A 230 -13.20 34.43 17.86
CA ALA A 230 -11.79 34.02 17.80
C ALA A 230 -11.57 32.66 18.48
N LYS A 231 -12.19 32.44 19.64
CA LYS A 231 -12.15 31.15 20.32
C LYS A 231 -12.74 30.02 19.47
N ARG A 232 -13.90 30.24 18.85
CA ARG A 232 -14.52 29.26 17.96
C ARG A 232 -13.62 28.95 16.75
N THR A 233 -13.02 29.96 16.13
CA THR A 233 -12.06 29.78 15.03
C THR A 233 -10.85 28.96 15.46
N PHE A 234 -10.29 29.24 16.65
CA PHE A 234 -9.19 28.49 17.23
C PHE A 234 -9.55 27.01 17.46
N ASP A 235 -10.72 26.76 18.07
CA ASP A 235 -11.21 25.41 18.36
C ASP A 235 -11.43 24.62 17.06
N CYS A 236 -12.07 25.23 16.05
CA CYS A 236 -12.28 24.63 14.73
C CYS A 236 -10.95 24.34 13.99
N ALA A 237 -10.01 25.29 13.98
CA ALA A 237 -8.72 25.11 13.32
C ALA A 237 -7.90 24.00 13.99
N THR A 238 -7.87 23.97 15.33
CA THR A 238 -7.18 22.94 16.10
C THR A 238 -7.82 21.56 15.90
N ALA A 239 -9.15 21.47 15.86
CA ALA A 239 -9.86 20.25 15.55
C ALA A 239 -9.52 19.76 14.13
N LYS A 240 -9.49 20.67 13.14
CA LYS A 240 -9.12 20.32 11.76
C LYS A 240 -7.69 19.83 11.65
N ILE A 241 -6.73 20.43 12.36
CA ILE A 241 -5.34 19.94 12.44
C ILE A 241 -5.30 18.53 13.02
N LYS A 242 -5.98 18.28 14.15
CA LYS A 242 -6.06 16.95 14.77
C LYS A 242 -6.64 15.92 13.79
N ASN A 243 -7.70 16.27 13.08
CA ASN A 243 -8.34 15.39 12.12
C ASN A 243 -7.45 15.10 10.91
N CYS A 244 -6.72 16.10 10.38
CA CYS A 244 -5.78 15.88 9.26
C CYS A 244 -4.66 14.91 9.66
N VAL A 245 -4.07 15.10 10.85
CA VAL A 245 -3.02 14.19 11.35
C VAL A 245 -3.57 12.80 11.63
N LYS A 246 -4.78 12.72 12.19
CA LYS A 246 -5.48 11.44 12.39
C LYS A 246 -5.70 10.73 11.06
N GLU A 247 -6.27 11.42 10.08
CA GLU A 247 -6.52 10.88 8.74
C GLU A 247 -5.23 10.35 8.11
N LEU A 248 -4.16 11.15 8.12
CA LEU A 248 -2.83 10.74 7.67
C LEU A 248 -2.39 9.42 8.32
N HIS A 249 -2.54 9.29 9.64
CA HIS A 249 -2.15 8.07 10.37
C HIS A 249 -2.98 6.86 9.96
N TYR A 250 -4.31 7.00 9.86
CA TYR A 250 -5.21 5.91 9.49
C TYR A 250 -4.98 5.44 8.05
N GLN A 251 -4.87 6.38 7.11
CA GLN A 251 -4.57 6.08 5.71
C GLN A 251 -3.21 5.40 5.56
N THR A 252 -2.19 5.90 6.26
CA THR A 252 -0.86 5.28 6.26
C THR A 252 -0.91 3.85 6.79
N CYS A 253 -1.60 3.60 7.91
CA CYS A 253 -1.73 2.25 8.46
C CYS A 253 -2.50 1.33 7.50
N ALA A 254 -3.59 1.80 6.91
CA ALA A 254 -4.39 1.03 5.96
C ALA A 254 -3.58 0.64 4.72
N TYR A 255 -2.78 1.56 4.19
CA TYR A 255 -1.88 1.27 3.07
C TYR A 255 -0.82 0.24 3.46
N LEU A 256 -0.07 0.48 4.54
CA LEU A 256 1.01 -0.41 4.96
C LEU A 256 0.52 -1.84 5.25
N THR A 257 -0.61 -1.96 5.94
CA THR A 257 -1.20 -3.27 6.28
C THR A 257 -1.89 -3.97 5.11
N LYS A 258 -2.14 -3.27 4.00
CA LYS A 258 -2.71 -3.89 2.78
C LYS A 258 -1.61 -4.43 1.85
N HIS A 259 -0.45 -3.77 1.82
CA HIS A 259 0.59 -4.04 0.83
C HIS A 259 1.78 -4.84 1.39
N TYR A 260 2.02 -4.82 2.70
CA TYR A 260 3.20 -5.43 3.32
C TYR A 260 2.85 -6.37 4.47
N ASP A 261 3.56 -7.49 4.56
CA ASP A 261 3.44 -8.49 5.62
C ASP A 261 4.36 -8.20 6.80
N THR A 262 5.47 -7.50 6.54
CA THR A 262 6.45 -7.09 7.55
C THR A 262 6.76 -5.61 7.42
N ILE A 263 6.60 -4.86 8.50
CA ILE A 263 6.88 -3.41 8.54
C ILE A 263 8.00 -3.16 9.54
N LEU A 264 9.09 -2.56 9.08
CA LEU A 264 10.23 -2.17 9.92
C LEU A 264 10.10 -0.68 10.24
N LEU A 265 9.96 -0.35 11.52
CA LEU A 265 9.77 1.02 11.98
C LEU A 265 10.81 1.37 13.07
N PRO A 266 11.70 2.35 12.85
CA PRO A 266 12.72 2.71 13.81
C PRO A 266 12.14 3.39 15.05
N ILE A 267 12.86 3.29 16.16
CA ILE A 267 12.50 3.98 17.40
C ILE A 267 12.74 5.48 17.26
N PHE A 268 11.67 6.21 17.00
CA PHE A 268 11.73 7.66 16.90
C PHE A 268 11.64 8.37 18.28
N THR A 269 12.77 8.72 18.88
CA THR A 269 12.85 9.38 20.21
C THR A 269 12.60 10.89 20.16
N SER A 270 11.38 11.29 19.75
CA SER A 270 10.92 12.70 19.70
C SER A 270 11.20 13.50 21.00
N LYS A 271 11.13 12.87 22.17
CA LYS A 271 11.44 13.51 23.47
C LYS A 271 12.90 13.96 23.60
N GLN A 272 13.86 13.21 23.05
CA GLN A 272 15.29 13.56 23.14
C GLN A 272 15.63 14.68 22.15
N MET A 273 15.03 14.66 20.95
CA MET A 273 15.21 15.69 19.93
C MET A 273 14.73 17.08 20.39
N VAL A 274 13.64 17.14 21.17
CA VAL A 274 13.05 18.41 21.63
C VAL A 274 13.78 19.00 22.85
N LYS A 275 14.52 18.19 23.63
CA LYS A 275 15.19 18.65 24.88
C LYS A 275 16.27 19.71 24.68
N LYS A 276 16.92 19.75 23.50
CA LYS A 276 17.93 20.76 23.14
C LYS A 276 17.32 21.95 22.38
N SER A 277 16.17 22.46 22.82
CA SER A 277 15.47 23.53 22.11
C SER A 277 16.14 24.89 22.32
N CYS A 278 16.65 25.49 21.26
CA CYS A 278 16.94 26.94 21.19
C CYS A 278 15.86 27.64 20.34
N ALA A 279 15.79 28.97 20.36
CA ALA A 279 14.81 29.74 19.60
C ALA A 279 14.77 29.37 18.10
N ARG A 280 15.92 29.02 17.51
CA ARG A 280 16.05 28.58 16.11
C ARG A 280 15.33 27.25 15.81
N ASN A 281 15.17 26.39 16.81
CA ASN A 281 14.58 25.04 16.64
C ASN A 281 13.11 24.97 17.07
N HIS A 282 12.51 26.08 17.50
CA HIS A 282 11.13 26.10 18.01
C HIS A 282 10.10 25.72 16.93
N THR A 283 10.29 26.20 15.70
CA THR A 283 9.43 25.85 14.55
C THR A 283 9.55 24.37 14.21
N PHE A 284 10.77 23.83 14.17
CA PHE A 284 11.05 22.42 13.95
C PHE A 284 10.38 21.53 15.02
N ASN A 285 10.57 21.86 16.30
CA ASN A 285 9.96 21.11 17.41
C ASN A 285 8.43 21.14 17.35
N LYS A 286 7.84 22.29 17.00
CA LYS A 286 6.39 22.43 16.82
C LYS A 286 5.88 21.56 15.67
N MET A 287 6.64 21.46 14.57
CA MET A 287 6.31 20.59 13.45
C MET A 287 6.35 19.12 13.87
N LEU A 288 7.45 18.70 14.49
CA LEU A 288 7.68 17.33 14.93
C LEU A 288 6.64 16.83 15.94
N LEU A 289 6.37 17.63 16.97
CA LEU A 289 5.36 17.31 17.97
C LEU A 289 3.94 17.33 17.38
N GLY A 290 3.72 18.08 16.30
CA GLY A 290 2.44 18.17 15.62
C GLY A 290 2.06 16.90 14.85
N LEU A 291 3.03 16.16 14.30
CA LEU A 291 2.81 14.92 13.54
C LEU A 291 2.58 13.70 14.44
N LYS A 292 2.94 13.79 15.73
CA LYS A 292 2.66 12.78 16.76
C LYS A 292 3.07 11.35 16.38
N HIS A 293 4.30 11.16 15.89
CA HIS A 293 4.84 9.85 15.47
C HIS A 293 4.67 8.73 16.51
N TYR A 294 4.74 9.06 17.82
CA TYR A 294 4.44 8.08 18.87
C TYR A 294 3.00 7.53 18.75
N GLN A 295 2.00 8.40 18.56
CA GLN A 295 0.60 7.96 18.41
C GLN A 295 0.41 7.12 17.15
N PHE A 296 1.10 7.48 16.07
CA PHE A 296 1.12 6.68 14.85
C PHE A 296 1.67 5.27 15.11
N ARG A 297 2.81 5.14 15.80
CA ARG A 297 3.40 3.83 16.13
C ARG A 297 2.44 2.94 16.92
N GLU A 298 1.78 3.50 17.93
CA GLU A 298 0.81 2.73 18.72
C GLU A 298 -0.41 2.32 17.89
N LEU A 299 -0.88 3.19 16.98
CA LEU A 299 -1.95 2.86 16.02
C LEU A 299 -1.53 1.74 15.06
N LEU A 300 -0.33 1.84 14.50
CA LEU A 300 0.21 0.85 13.57
C LEU A 300 0.36 -0.51 14.27
N ARG A 301 0.91 -0.53 15.49
CA ARG A 301 0.98 -1.75 16.31
C ARG A 301 -0.38 -2.41 16.48
N ALA A 302 -1.37 -1.65 16.93
CA ALA A 302 -2.73 -2.17 17.13
C ALA A 302 -3.35 -2.69 15.82
N LYS A 303 -3.06 -2.04 14.68
CA LYS A 303 -3.53 -2.50 13.37
C LYS A 303 -2.84 -3.78 12.91
N CYS A 304 -1.52 -3.87 13.07
CA CYS A 304 -0.76 -5.07 12.79
C CYS A 304 -1.22 -6.27 13.64
N GLU A 305 -1.51 -6.06 14.92
CA GLU A 305 -2.08 -7.08 15.81
C GLU A 305 -3.45 -7.59 15.33
N VAL A 306 -4.31 -6.71 14.81
CA VAL A 306 -5.62 -7.08 14.27
C VAL A 306 -5.49 -7.79 12.92
N THR A 307 -4.55 -7.38 12.07
CA THR A 307 -4.39 -7.96 10.72
C THR A 307 -3.45 -9.16 10.68
N GLY A 308 -2.79 -9.52 11.79
CA GLY A 308 -1.80 -10.61 11.80
C GLY A 308 -0.47 -10.25 11.11
N ILE A 309 -0.16 -8.97 10.95
CA ILE A 309 1.04 -8.46 10.26
C ILE A 309 2.18 -8.26 11.26
N SER A 310 3.42 -8.49 10.82
CA SER A 310 4.58 -8.34 11.68
C SER A 310 5.10 -6.90 11.69
N LEU A 311 5.08 -6.25 12.87
CA LEU A 311 5.72 -4.95 13.09
C LEU A 311 7.03 -5.12 13.85
N VAL A 312 8.15 -4.85 13.19
CA VAL A 312 9.49 -4.91 13.78
C VAL A 312 9.93 -3.51 14.15
N VAL A 313 10.22 -3.30 15.44
CA VAL A 313 10.72 -2.01 15.93
C VAL A 313 12.25 -2.06 15.96
N CYS A 314 12.91 -1.26 15.12
CA CYS A 314 14.35 -1.32 14.88
C CYS A 314 15.12 -0.10 15.42
N SER A 315 16.46 -0.23 15.48
CA SER A 315 17.36 0.84 15.92
C SER A 315 17.69 1.79 14.76
N GLU A 316 17.79 3.09 15.04
CA GLU A 316 18.07 4.16 14.05
C GLU A 316 19.58 4.55 13.99
N MET A 317 20.47 3.79 14.63
CA MET A 317 21.86 4.22 14.75
C MET A 317 22.59 4.23 13.40
N TYR A 318 23.16 5.40 13.06
CA TYR A 318 23.99 5.64 11.87
C TYR A 318 23.31 5.40 10.51
N THR A 319 21.98 5.27 10.48
CA THR A 319 21.20 5.00 9.25
C THR A 319 21.29 6.16 8.25
N THR A 320 21.18 7.40 8.72
CA THR A 320 21.34 8.61 7.89
C THR A 320 22.80 8.91 7.55
N GLN A 321 23.76 8.26 8.23
CA GLN A 321 25.20 8.53 8.09
C GLN A 321 25.96 7.51 7.24
N THR A 322 25.39 6.33 7.05
CA THR A 322 26.05 5.25 6.32
C THR A 322 25.71 5.34 4.84
N CYS A 323 26.66 5.10 3.95
CA CYS A 323 26.38 5.00 2.53
C CYS A 323 25.61 3.70 2.22
N GLY A 324 24.45 3.81 1.57
CA GLY A 324 23.65 2.64 1.15
C GLY A 324 24.42 1.70 0.23
N ASN A 325 25.30 2.24 -0.62
CA ASN A 325 26.12 1.45 -1.55
C ASN A 325 27.39 0.88 -0.87
N CYS A 326 28.36 1.72 -0.55
CA CYS A 326 29.67 1.25 -0.06
C CYS A 326 29.71 0.94 1.44
N SER A 327 28.61 1.16 2.18
CA SER A 327 28.49 0.87 3.62
C SER A 327 29.44 1.67 4.52
N ARG A 328 30.16 2.65 3.98
CA ARG A 328 31.11 3.47 4.75
C ARG A 328 30.36 4.60 5.45
N LEU A 329 30.79 4.88 6.67
CA LEU A 329 30.22 5.93 7.50
C LEU A 329 30.73 7.30 7.06
N HIS A 330 29.81 8.21 6.78
CA HIS A 330 30.08 9.61 6.51
C HIS A 330 29.83 10.42 7.79
N LEU A 331 30.90 10.82 8.49
CA LEU A 331 30.83 11.51 9.79
C LEU A 331 30.48 13.01 9.71
N LYS A 332 30.63 13.63 8.52
CA LYS A 332 30.48 15.08 8.32
C LYS A 332 29.28 15.40 7.43
N ILE A 333 28.08 15.02 7.87
CA ILE A 333 26.86 15.27 7.09
C ILE A 333 26.33 16.67 7.36
N GLY A 334 26.19 17.46 6.29
CA GLY A 334 25.57 18.78 6.32
C GLY A 334 24.04 18.72 6.47
N ASN A 335 23.40 19.88 6.32
CA ASN A 335 21.94 19.99 6.37
C ASN A 335 21.32 19.91 4.96
N THR A 336 21.82 18.99 4.14
CA THR A 336 21.39 18.76 2.75
C THR A 336 20.41 17.60 2.66
N ASP A 337 19.49 17.68 1.70
CA ASP A 337 18.51 16.62 1.40
C ASP A 337 19.09 15.47 0.60
N MET A 338 20.22 15.70 -0.06
CA MET A 338 20.96 14.69 -0.79
C MET A 338 22.09 14.16 0.09
N PHE A 339 22.23 12.83 0.10
CA PHE A 339 23.39 12.12 0.59
C PHE A 339 24.36 11.93 -0.57
N ASN A 340 25.55 12.51 -0.46
CA ASN A 340 26.66 12.27 -1.38
C ASN A 340 27.76 11.52 -0.62
N CYS A 341 28.16 10.36 -1.13
CA CYS A 341 29.19 9.55 -0.50
C CYS A 341 30.60 10.09 -0.85
N PRO A 342 31.47 10.35 0.15
CA PRO A 342 32.85 10.78 -0.12
C PRO A 342 33.78 9.64 -0.59
N HIS A 343 33.28 8.40 -0.66
CA HIS A 343 34.08 7.21 -0.93
C HIS A 343 33.65 6.43 -2.18
N CYS A 344 32.50 6.76 -2.76
CA CYS A 344 32.00 6.18 -4.01
C CYS A 344 31.03 7.15 -4.67
N ASP A 345 30.70 6.97 -5.94
CA ASP A 345 29.83 7.88 -6.71
C ASP A 345 28.33 7.77 -6.37
N TYR A 346 28.01 7.26 -5.18
CA TYR A 346 26.63 7.07 -4.73
C TYR A 346 26.02 8.39 -4.27
N ILE A 347 24.92 8.75 -4.92
CA ILE A 347 24.11 9.92 -4.62
C ILE A 347 22.65 9.46 -4.49
N ALA A 348 22.01 9.79 -3.37
CA ALA A 348 20.60 9.47 -3.14
C ALA A 348 19.94 10.51 -2.22
N GLY A 349 18.60 10.56 -2.23
CA GLY A 349 17.86 11.29 -1.20
C GLY A 349 18.25 10.79 0.19
N ARG A 350 18.45 11.69 1.14
CA ARG A 350 18.94 11.36 2.49
C ARG A 350 17.98 10.45 3.25
N ASP A 351 16.69 10.75 3.20
CA ASP A 351 15.64 9.95 3.83
C ASP A 351 15.52 8.56 3.16
N LEU A 352 15.76 8.50 1.84
CA LEU A 352 15.79 7.25 1.08
C LEU A 352 16.98 6.37 1.50
N ASN A 353 18.17 6.97 1.59
CA ASN A 353 19.37 6.29 2.08
C ASN A 353 19.20 5.80 3.52
N ALA A 354 18.52 6.58 4.37
CA ALA A 354 18.23 6.20 5.75
C ALA A 354 17.27 5.00 5.82
N ALA A 355 16.15 5.04 5.09
CA ALA A 355 15.20 3.93 4.99
C ALA A 355 15.86 2.64 4.47
N PHE A 356 16.69 2.76 3.42
CA PHE A 356 17.46 1.64 2.89
C PHE A 356 18.43 1.04 3.93
N ASN A 357 19.15 1.87 4.68
CA ASN A 357 20.03 1.39 5.73
C ASN A 357 19.27 0.73 6.89
N ILE A 358 18.06 1.21 7.21
CA ILE A 358 17.18 0.55 8.19
C ILE A 358 16.82 -0.86 7.71
N LEU A 359 16.40 -0.99 6.43
CA LEU A 359 16.12 -2.29 5.82
C LEU A 359 17.33 -3.20 5.93
N ARG A 360 18.48 -2.72 5.45
CA ARG A 360 19.73 -3.44 5.42
C ARG A 360 20.19 -3.91 6.79
N PHE A 361 20.25 -3.04 7.80
CA PHE A 361 20.74 -3.40 9.13
C PHE A 361 19.79 -4.37 9.84
N THR A 362 18.48 -4.22 9.63
CA THR A 362 17.49 -5.09 10.26
C THR A 362 17.49 -6.48 9.62
N CYS A 363 17.60 -6.56 8.28
CA CYS A 363 17.69 -7.83 7.56
C CYS A 363 19.04 -8.52 7.76
N ALA A 364 20.15 -7.78 7.77
CA ALA A 364 21.48 -8.35 8.00
C ALA A 364 21.67 -8.91 9.43
N GLY A 365 20.92 -8.40 10.42
CA GLY A 365 20.91 -8.96 11.77
C GLY A 365 20.13 -10.27 11.91
N SER A 366 19.33 -10.66 10.90
CA SER A 366 18.43 -11.82 10.96
C SER A 366 18.69 -12.89 9.88
N LEU A 367 19.60 -12.65 8.92
CA LEU A 367 19.92 -13.60 7.85
C LEU A 367 21.43 -13.73 7.62
N ALA A 368 21.92 -14.96 7.73
CA ALA A 368 23.03 -15.40 6.91
C ALA A 368 22.67 -15.18 5.43
N VAL A 369 23.48 -14.38 4.75
CA VAL A 369 23.73 -14.30 3.29
C VAL A 369 22.56 -14.67 2.36
N HIS A 370 21.93 -13.66 1.77
CA HIS A 370 21.75 -13.62 0.32
C HIS A 370 22.11 -12.22 -0.18
N THR A 371 23.28 -12.12 -0.78
CA THR A 371 23.75 -10.96 -1.52
C THR A 371 22.92 -10.85 -2.81
N ASN A 372 21.91 -9.98 -2.82
CA ASN A 372 21.38 -9.26 -3.99
C ASN A 372 20.25 -8.34 -3.52
N ILE A 373 20.61 -7.22 -2.86
CA ILE A 373 19.68 -6.12 -2.59
C ILE A 373 19.84 -5.12 -3.72
N VAL A 374 18.79 -4.98 -4.54
CA VAL A 374 18.71 -4.09 -5.70
C VAL A 374 18.71 -2.62 -5.26
N ARG A 375 19.27 -1.74 -6.10
CA ARG A 375 19.57 -0.33 -5.84
C ARG A 375 18.28 0.51 -5.64
N PRO A 376 18.30 1.55 -4.79
CA PRO A 376 17.24 2.55 -4.77
C PRO A 376 17.38 3.51 -5.97
N THR A 377 16.46 3.47 -6.93
CA THR A 377 16.31 4.49 -7.98
C THR A 377 15.56 5.70 -7.41
N VAL A 378 16.15 6.90 -7.58
CA VAL A 378 15.56 8.17 -7.15
C VAL A 378 14.55 8.61 -8.20
N MET A 379 13.25 8.56 -7.89
CA MET A 379 12.23 9.30 -8.65
C MET A 379 12.06 10.70 -8.06
N GLU A 380 12.32 11.72 -8.87
CA GLU A 380 11.81 13.07 -8.62
C GLU A 380 10.33 13.11 -9.00
N THR A 381 9.42 13.01 -8.02
CA THR A 381 7.99 13.25 -8.24
C THR A 381 7.62 14.65 -7.78
N ALA A 382 7.34 15.53 -8.75
CA ALA A 382 6.21 16.45 -8.62
C ALA A 382 4.90 15.64 -8.55
N ASP A 383 3.87 16.22 -7.94
CA ASP A 383 2.51 15.70 -7.80
C ASP A 383 2.24 14.73 -6.64
N LEU A 384 2.09 15.30 -5.44
CA LEU A 384 1.21 14.74 -4.43
C LEU A 384 0.32 15.84 -3.81
N LEU A 385 -0.98 15.65 -4.01
CA LEU A 385 -2.18 16.35 -3.49
C LEU A 385 -2.79 17.41 -4.42
N MET A 386 -3.86 17.05 -5.15
CA MET A 386 -5.20 17.58 -4.89
C MET A 386 -6.30 16.91 -5.74
N ASN A 387 -7.41 16.57 -5.06
CA ASN A 387 -8.73 16.24 -5.59
C ASN A 387 -8.87 14.90 -6.32
N PHE A 388 -9.97 14.21 -6.01
CA PHE A 388 -10.55 13.20 -6.90
C PHE A 388 -10.85 13.87 -8.25
N VAL A 389 -9.91 13.73 -9.18
CA VAL A 389 -10.10 13.72 -10.61
C VAL A 389 -9.43 12.43 -11.03
N TRP A 390 -10.13 11.56 -11.76
CA TRP A 390 -9.50 10.43 -12.43
C TRP A 390 -8.40 11.03 -13.32
N TYR A 391 -7.13 10.86 -12.94
CA TYR A 391 -6.06 10.99 -13.92
C TYR A 391 -6.23 9.76 -14.80
N ASP A 392 -6.53 9.96 -16.08
CA ASP A 392 -6.24 8.95 -17.10
C ASP A 392 -4.75 8.63 -16.90
N MET A 393 -4.46 7.49 -16.27
CA MET A 393 -3.17 6.87 -16.53
C MET A 393 -3.16 6.60 -18.02
N ALA A 394 -2.10 7.02 -18.71
CA ALA A 394 -1.99 6.80 -20.15
C ALA A 394 -2.39 5.36 -20.45
N ASP A 395 -3.35 5.15 -21.35
CA ASP A 395 -3.86 3.84 -21.71
C ASP A 395 -2.75 3.16 -22.54
N VAL A 396 -1.88 2.39 -21.88
CA VAL A 396 -0.74 1.73 -22.53
C VAL A 396 -1.10 0.31 -22.91
N LEU A 397 -0.85 -0.04 -24.17
CA LEU A 397 -0.95 -1.39 -24.69
C LEU A 397 0.45 -1.99 -24.81
N VAL A 398 0.66 -3.18 -24.23
CA VAL A 398 1.86 -3.99 -24.47
C VAL A 398 1.48 -5.20 -25.31
N ILE A 399 2.18 -5.40 -26.42
CA ILE A 399 2.01 -6.56 -27.29
C ILE A 399 3.30 -7.36 -27.28
N PHE A 400 3.17 -8.65 -27.00
CA PHE A 400 4.25 -9.63 -27.14
C PHE A 400 4.01 -10.51 -28.36
N ASP A 401 5.04 -10.68 -29.18
CA ASP A 401 5.20 -11.96 -29.86
C ASP A 401 5.59 -13.04 -28.84
N PHE A 402 5.29 -14.29 -29.16
CA PHE A 402 5.48 -15.41 -28.23
C PHE A 402 6.82 -16.11 -28.41
N ASP A 403 6.96 -16.83 -29.52
CA ASP A 403 8.14 -17.62 -29.85
C ASP A 403 9.36 -16.73 -29.98
N GLU A 404 10.49 -17.13 -29.37
CA GLU A 404 11.73 -16.33 -29.36
C GLU A 404 11.53 -14.84 -28.91
N SER A 405 10.46 -14.54 -28.18
CA SER A 405 10.18 -13.21 -27.65
C SER A 405 9.76 -13.28 -26.19
N LEU A 406 8.55 -13.75 -25.90
CA LEU A 406 8.12 -14.03 -24.52
C LEU A 406 8.80 -15.30 -23.98
N VAL A 407 8.96 -16.31 -24.82
CA VAL A 407 9.71 -17.55 -24.52
C VAL A 407 11.03 -17.60 -25.30
N ASN A 408 11.99 -18.37 -24.80
CA ASN A 408 13.37 -18.36 -25.33
C ASN A 408 13.61 -19.29 -26.53
N LYS A 409 12.55 -19.92 -27.04
CA LYS A 409 12.62 -20.93 -28.11
C LYS A 409 11.36 -20.88 -28.95
N ASP A 410 11.48 -21.31 -30.20
CA ASP A 410 10.35 -21.67 -31.04
C ASP A 410 9.59 -22.88 -30.47
N SER A 411 8.32 -22.69 -30.15
CA SER A 411 7.48 -23.68 -29.43
C SER A 411 7.15 -24.90 -30.28
N ASP A 412 6.97 -24.72 -31.59
CA ASP A 412 6.73 -25.79 -32.54
C ASP A 412 7.96 -26.72 -32.65
N THR A 413 9.13 -26.14 -32.89
CA THR A 413 10.41 -26.87 -32.95
C THR A 413 10.71 -27.54 -31.61
N TYR A 414 10.48 -26.85 -30.49
CA TYR A 414 10.68 -27.40 -29.16
C TYR A 414 9.79 -28.63 -28.90
N ALA A 415 8.51 -28.57 -29.28
CA ALA A 415 7.58 -29.68 -29.14
C ALA A 415 8.11 -30.92 -29.88
N ILE A 416 8.45 -30.79 -31.17
CA ILE A 416 8.93 -31.92 -31.97
C ILE A 416 10.30 -32.41 -31.48
N GLN A 417 11.20 -31.53 -31.06
CA GLN A 417 12.51 -31.92 -30.54
C GLN A 417 12.40 -32.83 -29.31
N CYS A 418 11.38 -32.64 -28.48
CA CYS A 418 11.19 -33.43 -27.27
C CYS A 418 10.68 -34.85 -27.53
N PHE A 419 9.92 -35.07 -28.62
CA PHE A 419 9.23 -36.33 -28.86
C PHE A 419 9.67 -37.07 -30.12
N HIS A 420 10.07 -36.34 -31.17
CA HIS A 420 10.47 -36.91 -32.45
C HIS A 420 11.47 -36.02 -33.22
N PRO A 421 12.72 -35.86 -32.72
CA PRO A 421 13.69 -34.92 -33.31
C PRO A 421 14.02 -35.19 -34.78
N GLU A 422 13.86 -36.44 -35.25
CA GLU A 422 14.07 -36.80 -36.66
C GLU A 422 13.07 -36.11 -37.62
N LEU A 423 11.85 -35.76 -37.14
CA LEU A 423 10.86 -35.08 -37.97
C LEU A 423 11.24 -33.63 -38.27
N LEU A 424 12.12 -33.02 -37.46
CA LEU A 424 12.62 -31.66 -37.68
C LEU A 424 13.32 -31.53 -39.04
N ALA A 425 14.04 -32.57 -39.47
CA ALA A 425 14.74 -32.58 -40.76
C ALA A 425 13.77 -32.52 -41.95
N SER A 426 12.50 -32.91 -41.77
CA SER A 426 11.49 -32.92 -42.83
C SER A 426 10.71 -31.60 -42.96
N LEU A 427 10.76 -30.72 -41.95
CA LEU A 427 9.94 -29.50 -41.89
C LEU A 427 10.21 -28.56 -43.07
N GLN A 428 11.48 -28.38 -43.44
CA GLN A 428 11.85 -27.49 -44.55
C GLN A 428 11.29 -27.98 -45.89
N THR A 429 11.39 -29.28 -46.18
CA THR A 429 10.86 -29.86 -47.42
C THR A 429 9.34 -29.74 -47.47
N ARG A 430 8.65 -30.05 -46.37
CA ARG A 430 7.19 -29.95 -46.29
C ARG A 430 6.70 -28.51 -46.46
N TYR A 431 7.41 -27.55 -45.88
CA TYR A 431 7.08 -26.13 -46.04
C TYR A 431 7.31 -25.63 -47.47
N ALA A 432 8.32 -26.16 -48.18
CA ALA A 432 8.52 -25.86 -49.59
C ALA A 432 7.38 -26.37 -50.49
N GLU A 433 6.74 -27.48 -50.12
CA GLU A 433 5.59 -28.06 -50.84
C GLU A 433 4.27 -27.37 -50.49
N ASN A 434 4.07 -27.00 -49.23
CA ASN A 434 2.88 -26.32 -48.72
C ASN A 434 3.29 -25.11 -47.86
N PRO A 435 3.41 -23.89 -48.42
CA PRO A 435 3.93 -22.71 -47.72
C PRO A 435 2.89 -22.05 -46.79
N VAL A 436 2.17 -22.87 -46.02
CA VAL A 436 1.24 -22.48 -44.96
C VAL A 436 1.65 -23.24 -43.70
N TRP A 437 2.47 -22.59 -42.87
CA TRP A 437 3.12 -23.24 -41.72
C TRP A 437 2.16 -24.00 -40.79
N PRO A 438 0.99 -23.45 -40.39
CA PRO A 438 0.04 -24.19 -39.56
C PRO A 438 -0.43 -25.52 -40.16
N ASN A 439 -0.59 -25.60 -41.48
CA ASN A 439 -1.00 -26.84 -42.16
C ASN A 439 0.15 -27.86 -42.15
N VAL A 440 1.37 -27.40 -42.42
CA VAL A 440 2.57 -28.25 -42.37
C VAL A 440 2.79 -28.81 -40.97
N PHE A 441 2.63 -27.97 -39.94
CA PHE A 441 2.83 -28.39 -38.57
C PHE A 441 1.69 -29.28 -38.06
N ASP A 442 0.44 -29.05 -38.50
CA ASP A 442 -0.70 -29.97 -38.28
C ASP A 442 -0.37 -31.38 -38.82
N ASP A 443 0.13 -31.49 -40.04
CA ASP A 443 0.54 -32.76 -40.66
C ASP A 443 1.66 -33.45 -39.87
N VAL A 444 2.63 -32.68 -39.38
CA VAL A 444 3.72 -33.22 -38.56
C VAL A 444 3.21 -33.74 -37.21
N LEU A 445 2.23 -33.07 -36.60
CA LEU A 445 1.58 -33.58 -35.39
C LEU A 445 0.80 -34.87 -35.66
N GLN A 446 0.17 -35.01 -36.84
CA GLN A 446 -0.49 -36.26 -37.23
C GLN A 446 0.52 -37.40 -37.36
N ILE A 447 1.67 -37.14 -37.95
CA ILE A 447 2.75 -38.14 -38.07
C ILE A 447 3.32 -38.50 -36.70
N LEU A 448 3.58 -37.50 -35.85
CA LEU A 448 4.08 -37.72 -34.49
C LEU A 448 3.18 -38.69 -33.71
N ILE A 449 1.87 -38.50 -33.75
CA ILE A 449 0.91 -39.33 -33.02
C ILE A 449 0.80 -40.73 -33.64
N GLN A 450 0.97 -40.87 -34.96
CA GLN A 450 1.01 -42.16 -35.63
C GLN A 450 2.27 -42.96 -35.28
N GLU A 451 3.44 -42.32 -35.33
CA GLU A 451 4.75 -42.96 -35.13
C GLU A 451 5.11 -43.13 -33.64
N ARG A 452 4.54 -42.30 -32.75
CA ARG A 452 4.73 -42.36 -31.29
C ARG A 452 3.39 -42.50 -30.57
N PRO A 453 2.83 -43.72 -30.46
CA PRO A 453 1.54 -43.96 -29.84
C PRO A 453 1.40 -43.48 -28.39
N GLU A 454 2.51 -43.42 -27.67
CA GLU A 454 2.64 -42.98 -26.28
C GLU A 454 2.51 -41.46 -26.08
N VAL A 455 2.66 -40.69 -27.15
CA VAL A 455 2.59 -39.22 -27.10
C VAL A 455 1.13 -38.80 -27.20
N THR A 456 0.67 -38.04 -26.19
CA THR A 456 -0.67 -37.45 -26.15
C THR A 456 -0.61 -35.92 -26.23
N PRO A 457 -1.68 -35.25 -26.66
CA PRO A 457 -1.79 -33.79 -26.61
C PRO A 457 -1.43 -33.19 -25.25
N GLU A 458 -1.87 -33.82 -24.15
CA GLU A 458 -1.58 -33.35 -22.78
C GLU A 458 -0.10 -33.45 -22.46
N LEU A 459 0.57 -34.53 -22.91
CA LEU A 459 2.01 -34.69 -22.74
C LEU A 459 2.79 -33.64 -23.55
N ILE A 460 2.36 -33.36 -24.78
CA ILE A 460 2.95 -32.30 -25.61
C ILE A 460 2.82 -30.96 -24.92
N CYS A 461 1.60 -30.57 -24.53
CA CYS A 461 1.33 -29.32 -23.83
C CYS A 461 2.13 -29.19 -22.52
N LYS A 462 2.25 -30.29 -21.76
CA LYS A 462 3.05 -30.31 -20.53
C LYS A 462 4.52 -30.05 -20.81
N GLN A 463 5.09 -30.66 -21.84
CA GLN A 463 6.48 -30.47 -22.18
C GLN A 463 6.75 -29.06 -22.71
N VAL A 464 5.91 -28.58 -23.63
CA VAL A 464 5.96 -27.21 -24.16
C VAL A 464 5.81 -26.17 -23.04
N ALA A 465 5.03 -26.45 -22.00
CA ALA A 465 4.89 -25.56 -20.86
C ALA A 465 6.21 -25.28 -20.10
N GLU A 466 7.20 -26.18 -20.24
CA GLU A 466 8.54 -26.07 -19.63
C GLU A 466 9.54 -25.29 -20.51
N ILE A 467 9.10 -24.71 -21.64
CA ILE A 467 9.98 -23.84 -22.45
C ILE A 467 10.55 -22.73 -21.55
N PRO A 468 11.88 -22.55 -21.54
CA PRO A 468 12.50 -21.51 -20.73
C PRO A 468 12.02 -20.11 -21.12
N ILE A 469 11.80 -19.28 -20.11
CA ILE A 469 11.58 -17.84 -20.25
C ILE A 469 12.82 -17.09 -19.73
N GLN A 470 13.19 -15.97 -20.35
CA GLN A 470 14.29 -15.12 -19.88
C GLN A 470 14.07 -14.71 -18.41
N GLU A 471 15.17 -14.64 -17.64
CA GLU A 471 15.13 -14.07 -16.30
C GLU A 471 14.53 -12.64 -16.36
N ARG A 472 13.67 -12.30 -15.40
CA ARG A 472 12.95 -11.01 -15.30
C ARG A 472 11.86 -10.73 -16.36
N MET A 473 11.66 -11.59 -17.38
CA MET A 473 10.59 -11.39 -18.36
C MET A 473 9.20 -11.52 -17.73
N VAL A 474 9.00 -12.52 -16.87
CA VAL A 474 7.77 -12.69 -16.07
C VAL A 474 7.52 -11.45 -15.20
N ASP A 475 8.58 -10.94 -14.56
CA ASP A 475 8.51 -9.73 -13.73
C ASP A 475 8.13 -8.50 -14.56
N ALA A 476 8.62 -8.40 -15.80
CA ALA A 476 8.30 -7.29 -16.70
C ALA A 476 6.81 -7.27 -17.11
N VAL A 477 6.25 -8.43 -17.44
CA VAL A 477 4.81 -8.57 -17.72
C VAL A 477 3.98 -8.21 -16.50
N ARG A 478 4.35 -8.72 -15.31
CA ARG A 478 3.66 -8.39 -14.06
C ARG A 478 3.73 -6.90 -13.73
N MET A 479 4.90 -6.30 -13.88
CA MET A 479 5.12 -4.87 -13.63
C MET A 479 4.22 -4.02 -14.56
N ALA A 480 4.16 -4.35 -15.86
CA ALA A 480 3.31 -3.64 -16.81
C ALA A 480 1.84 -3.59 -16.34
N VAL A 481 1.29 -4.72 -15.89
CA VAL A 481 -0.12 -4.80 -15.45
C VAL A 481 -0.30 -4.26 -14.03
N GLU A 482 0.45 -4.77 -13.06
CA GLU A 482 0.21 -4.50 -11.63
C GLU A 482 0.61 -3.10 -11.20
N HIS A 483 1.63 -2.52 -11.83
CA HIS A 483 2.19 -1.23 -11.41
C HIS A 483 1.74 -0.09 -12.32
N PHE A 484 1.52 -0.37 -13.61
CA PHE A 484 1.15 0.66 -14.59
C PHE A 484 -0.25 0.49 -15.18
N GLY A 485 -0.97 -0.57 -14.83
CA GLY A 485 -2.32 -0.81 -15.35
C GLY A 485 -2.35 -1.05 -16.86
N ALA A 486 -1.22 -1.42 -17.46
CA ALA A 486 -1.14 -1.64 -18.89
C ALA A 486 -1.94 -2.88 -19.30
N GLU A 487 -2.55 -2.81 -20.49
CA GLU A 487 -3.19 -3.97 -21.09
C GLU A 487 -2.14 -4.77 -21.85
N VAL A 488 -1.93 -6.04 -21.48
CA VAL A 488 -0.97 -6.92 -22.16
C VAL A 488 -1.72 -7.89 -23.04
N LYS A 489 -1.30 -8.00 -24.31
CA LYS A 489 -1.83 -8.94 -25.31
C LYS A 489 -0.71 -9.73 -25.95
N ILE A 490 -1.02 -10.93 -26.44
CA ILE A 490 -0.12 -11.74 -27.25
C ILE A 490 -0.63 -11.77 -28.69
N VAL A 491 0.23 -11.44 -29.64
CA VAL A 491 -0.04 -11.52 -31.08
C VAL A 491 1.09 -12.32 -31.70
N SER A 492 0.84 -13.59 -31.96
CA SER A 492 1.89 -14.52 -32.38
C SER A 492 1.37 -15.52 -33.40
N ASP A 493 2.22 -15.90 -34.35
CA ASP A 493 2.00 -16.97 -35.33
C ASP A 493 2.29 -18.38 -34.79
N GLY A 494 2.46 -18.53 -33.47
CA GLY A 494 2.53 -19.83 -32.80
C GLY A 494 1.18 -20.55 -32.67
N ASN A 495 1.10 -21.44 -31.67
CA ASN A 495 -0.05 -22.33 -31.42
C ASN A 495 -0.79 -21.93 -30.13
N ARG A 496 -2.12 -21.78 -30.23
CA ARG A 496 -2.97 -21.38 -29.07
C ARG A 496 -2.81 -22.28 -27.85
N MET A 497 -2.83 -23.60 -28.02
CA MET A 497 -2.71 -24.55 -26.90
C MET A 497 -1.34 -24.49 -26.25
N TYR A 498 -0.30 -24.24 -27.03
CA TYR A 498 1.08 -24.10 -26.52
C TYR A 498 1.23 -22.84 -25.68
N ILE A 499 0.77 -21.71 -26.21
CA ILE A 499 0.79 -20.42 -25.52
C ILE A 499 0.00 -20.52 -24.20
N GLU A 500 -1.24 -21.01 -24.23
CA GLU A 500 -2.07 -21.15 -23.03
C GLU A 500 -1.42 -22.08 -21.98
N SER A 501 -0.76 -23.15 -22.42
CA SER A 501 -0.06 -24.09 -21.52
C SER A 501 1.13 -23.43 -20.82
N VAL A 502 1.96 -22.69 -21.55
CA VAL A 502 3.10 -21.94 -20.98
C VAL A 502 2.60 -20.86 -20.02
N LEU A 503 1.61 -20.05 -20.42
CA LEU A 503 1.08 -18.98 -19.58
C LEU A 503 0.50 -19.51 -18.27
N LYS A 504 -0.16 -20.67 -18.30
CA LYS A 504 -0.68 -21.33 -17.10
C LYS A 504 0.45 -21.82 -16.19
N HIS A 505 1.46 -22.47 -16.77
CA HIS A 505 2.61 -23.00 -16.02
C HIS A 505 3.43 -21.90 -15.35
N GLN A 506 3.62 -20.78 -16.05
CA GLN A 506 4.42 -19.63 -15.58
C GLN A 506 3.60 -18.65 -14.72
N GLY A 507 2.31 -18.91 -14.51
CA GLY A 507 1.41 -18.03 -13.75
C GLY A 507 1.21 -16.66 -14.41
N LEU A 508 1.30 -16.58 -15.73
CA LEU A 508 1.11 -15.37 -16.53
C LEU A 508 -0.32 -15.20 -17.07
N ALA A 509 -1.13 -16.26 -17.08
CA ALA A 509 -2.50 -16.22 -17.62
C ALA A 509 -3.38 -15.06 -17.08
N PRO A 510 -3.35 -14.69 -15.77
CA PRO A 510 -4.15 -13.56 -15.26
C PRO A 510 -3.73 -12.19 -15.78
N TYR A 511 -2.54 -12.08 -16.36
CA TYR A 511 -1.94 -10.82 -16.81
C TYR A 511 -2.11 -10.58 -18.31
N ILE A 512 -2.52 -11.60 -19.07
CA ILE A 512 -2.75 -11.51 -20.51
C ILE A 512 -4.23 -11.33 -20.77
N SER A 513 -4.60 -10.17 -21.33
CA SER A 513 -5.98 -9.81 -21.63
C SER A 513 -6.53 -10.52 -22.88
N GLU A 514 -5.68 -10.82 -23.86
CA GLU A 514 -6.07 -11.44 -25.11
C GLU A 514 -4.89 -12.15 -25.79
N ILE A 515 -5.18 -13.26 -26.47
CA ILE A 515 -4.22 -14.03 -27.28
C ILE A 515 -4.80 -14.13 -28.70
N VAL A 516 -4.10 -13.54 -29.67
CA VAL A 516 -4.43 -13.62 -31.09
C VAL A 516 -3.36 -14.46 -31.79
N THR A 517 -3.72 -15.68 -32.17
CA THR A 517 -2.79 -16.68 -32.69
C THR A 517 -3.52 -17.75 -33.52
N ASN A 518 -2.80 -18.69 -34.11
CA ASN A 518 -3.42 -19.78 -34.87
C ASN A 518 -4.28 -20.67 -33.94
N PRO A 519 -5.56 -20.88 -34.27
CA PRO A 519 -6.42 -21.78 -33.49
C PRO A 519 -5.85 -23.19 -33.43
N ALA A 520 -5.94 -23.79 -32.24
CA ALA A 520 -5.57 -25.17 -32.00
C ALA A 520 -6.66 -25.86 -31.16
N ASP A 521 -7.17 -26.99 -31.64
CA ASP A 521 -8.27 -27.73 -31.01
C ASP A 521 -7.85 -29.17 -30.69
N HIS A 522 -8.49 -29.77 -29.68
CA HIS A 522 -8.38 -31.19 -29.42
C HIS A 522 -9.35 -31.95 -30.34
N GLU A 523 -8.84 -32.92 -31.09
CA GLU A 523 -9.64 -33.85 -31.88
C GLU A 523 -9.49 -35.27 -31.33
N VAL A 524 -10.61 -35.97 -31.18
CA VAL A 524 -10.63 -37.39 -30.80
C VAL A 524 -10.71 -38.22 -32.08
N LEU A 525 -9.72 -39.09 -32.27
CA LEU A 525 -9.60 -39.99 -33.41
C LEU A 525 -10.52 -41.22 -33.23
N GLU A 526 -10.85 -41.89 -34.32
CA GLU A 526 -11.74 -43.08 -34.32
C GLU A 526 -11.22 -44.23 -33.43
N ASN A 527 -9.91 -44.32 -33.23
CA ASN A 527 -9.27 -45.31 -32.36
C ASN A 527 -9.29 -44.93 -30.86
N GLY A 528 -10.01 -43.86 -30.48
CA GLY A 528 -10.12 -43.37 -29.11
C GLY A 528 -8.93 -42.57 -28.60
N ARG A 529 -7.89 -42.35 -29.42
CA ARG A 529 -6.76 -41.46 -29.11
C ARG A 529 -7.11 -40.01 -29.45
N SER A 530 -6.33 -39.05 -28.98
CA SER A 530 -6.52 -37.63 -29.28
C SER A 530 -5.32 -37.02 -29.99
N THR A 531 -5.56 -35.98 -30.78
CA THR A 531 -4.55 -35.14 -31.43
C THR A 531 -4.84 -33.65 -31.22
N ILE A 532 -3.82 -32.82 -31.41
CA ILE A 532 -3.97 -31.38 -31.60
C ILE A 532 -4.21 -31.14 -33.10
N ARG A 533 -5.16 -30.27 -33.43
CA ARG A 533 -5.41 -29.80 -34.79
C ARG A 533 -5.19 -28.30 -34.90
N ILE A 534 -4.34 -27.87 -35.82
CA ILE A 534 -3.98 -26.46 -35.99
C ILE A 534 -4.56 -25.92 -37.30
N ARG A 535 -5.05 -24.67 -37.28
CA ARG A 535 -5.56 -24.00 -38.48
C ARG A 535 -4.96 -22.60 -38.60
N PRO A 536 -4.77 -22.08 -39.82
CA PRO A 536 -4.32 -20.70 -40.00
C PRO A 536 -5.34 -19.71 -39.43
N TYR A 537 -4.88 -18.69 -38.71
CA TYR A 537 -5.76 -17.64 -38.15
C TYR A 537 -6.55 -16.89 -39.25
N HIS A 538 -5.91 -16.60 -40.37
CA HIS A 538 -6.54 -16.08 -41.57
C HIS A 538 -6.82 -17.23 -42.55
N SER A 539 -8.07 -17.69 -42.61
CA SER A 539 -8.50 -18.80 -43.47
C SER A 539 -8.58 -18.42 -44.96
N ASP A 540 -8.37 -19.40 -45.85
CA ASP A 540 -8.36 -19.28 -47.32
C ASP A 540 -9.64 -18.68 -47.96
N HIS A 541 -10.77 -18.64 -47.26
CA HIS A 541 -12.01 -18.02 -47.73
C HIS A 541 -12.04 -16.48 -47.64
N LEU A 542 -11.04 -15.89 -46.99
CA LEU A 542 -10.91 -14.44 -46.80
C LEU A 542 -9.63 -13.96 -47.46
N ASN A 543 -9.71 -13.60 -48.75
CA ASN A 543 -8.71 -12.89 -49.56
C ASN A 543 -7.23 -13.08 -49.09
N PRO A 544 -6.40 -13.88 -49.79
CA PRO A 544 -5.04 -14.17 -49.37
C PRO A 544 -4.32 -12.88 -48.99
N ILE A 545 -3.79 -12.85 -47.77
CA ILE A 545 -3.18 -11.65 -47.23
C ILE A 545 -1.90 -11.39 -48.02
N LYS A 546 -1.97 -10.41 -48.92
CA LYS A 546 -0.80 -9.86 -49.60
C LYS A 546 -0.06 -8.90 -48.66
N CYS A 547 0.53 -9.44 -47.58
CA CYS A 547 1.46 -8.72 -46.75
C CYS A 547 2.88 -9.11 -47.17
N PRO A 548 3.77 -8.15 -47.50
CA PRO A 548 5.14 -8.49 -47.87
C PRO A 548 6.02 -8.91 -46.68
N TRP A 549 5.51 -8.77 -45.45
CA TRP A 549 6.29 -8.92 -44.22
C TRP A 549 5.82 -10.06 -43.31
N CYS A 550 4.52 -10.38 -43.32
CA CYS A 550 3.96 -11.43 -42.47
C CYS A 550 3.69 -12.71 -43.28
N PRO A 551 3.72 -13.89 -42.64
CA PRO A 551 3.34 -15.13 -43.29
C PRO A 551 1.83 -15.15 -43.63
N SER A 552 1.45 -16.08 -44.51
CA SER A 552 0.09 -16.19 -45.08
C SER A 552 -0.99 -16.49 -44.03
N ASN A 553 -0.62 -17.10 -42.90
CA ASN A 553 -1.53 -17.54 -41.85
C ASN A 553 -1.94 -16.46 -40.85
N LEU A 554 -1.05 -15.52 -40.49
CA LEU A 554 -1.34 -14.49 -39.48
C LEU A 554 -0.59 -13.19 -39.80
N CYS A 555 -1.34 -12.09 -40.01
CA CYS A 555 -0.76 -10.77 -40.23
C CYS A 555 -0.79 -9.95 -38.94
N LYS A 556 0.32 -9.97 -38.19
CA LYS A 556 0.47 -9.28 -36.89
C LYS A 556 0.12 -7.80 -37.00
N GLY A 557 0.47 -7.15 -38.12
CA GLY A 557 0.13 -5.75 -38.36
C GLY A 557 -1.36 -5.48 -38.56
N LYS A 558 -2.11 -6.37 -39.24
CA LYS A 558 -3.58 -6.23 -39.35
C LYS A 558 -4.27 -6.45 -38.00
N VAL A 559 -3.72 -7.36 -37.20
CA VAL A 559 -4.21 -7.60 -35.83
C VAL A 559 -4.00 -6.36 -34.96
N LEU A 560 -2.81 -5.74 -35.00
CA LEU A 560 -2.54 -4.47 -34.31
C LEU A 560 -3.51 -3.36 -34.72
N ASP A 561 -3.80 -3.22 -36.02
CA ASP A 561 -4.77 -2.22 -36.50
C ASP A 561 -6.18 -2.50 -35.97
N ALA A 562 -6.60 -3.77 -35.90
CA ALA A 562 -7.89 -4.15 -35.35
C ALA A 562 -7.98 -3.82 -33.84
N ILE A 563 -6.92 -4.11 -33.07
CA ILE A 563 -6.83 -3.77 -31.64
C ILE A 563 -6.95 -2.25 -31.45
N ARG A 564 -6.17 -1.45 -32.20
CA ARG A 564 -6.20 0.02 -32.12
C ARG A 564 -7.51 0.64 -32.62
N SER A 565 -8.22 -0.05 -33.51
CA SER A 565 -9.55 0.36 -33.96
C SER A 565 -10.63 0.05 -32.92
N SER A 566 -10.42 -1.00 -32.11
CA SER A 566 -11.35 -1.40 -31.05
C SER A 566 -11.24 -0.56 -29.77
N LYS A 567 -10.02 -0.14 -29.41
CA LYS A 567 -9.73 0.71 -28.26
C LYS A 567 -8.56 1.65 -28.59
N SER A 568 -8.71 2.92 -28.23
CA SER A 568 -7.62 3.90 -28.36
C SER A 568 -6.62 3.70 -27.23
N TYR A 569 -5.34 3.74 -27.57
CA TYR A 569 -4.24 3.69 -26.61
C TYR A 569 -3.32 4.89 -26.82
N ASP A 570 -2.83 5.46 -25.73
CA ASP A 570 -1.93 6.62 -25.75
C ASP A 570 -0.53 6.23 -26.23
N ARG A 571 -0.14 4.99 -25.93
CA ARG A 571 1.16 4.41 -26.30
C ARG A 571 1.04 2.90 -26.48
N VAL A 572 1.76 2.38 -27.46
CA VAL A 572 1.94 0.94 -27.70
C VAL A 572 3.40 0.56 -27.51
N LEU A 573 3.62 -0.50 -26.74
CA LEU A 573 4.90 -1.15 -26.50
C LEU A 573 4.87 -2.51 -27.20
N TYR A 574 5.59 -2.66 -28.30
CA TYR A 574 5.63 -3.91 -29.07
C TYR A 574 6.94 -4.65 -28.83
N VAL A 575 6.88 -5.89 -28.36
CA VAL A 575 8.06 -6.75 -28.13
C VAL A 575 8.05 -7.88 -29.16
N GLY A 576 9.10 -7.96 -29.96
CA GLY A 576 9.24 -8.98 -31.01
C GLY A 576 10.70 -9.23 -31.37
N ASP A 577 10.93 -10.26 -32.17
CA ASP A 577 12.26 -10.73 -32.56
C ASP A 577 12.40 -10.88 -34.09
N GLY A 578 11.34 -11.35 -34.76
CA GLY A 578 11.37 -11.85 -36.13
C GLY A 578 11.04 -10.84 -37.22
N THR A 579 11.33 -11.20 -38.47
CA THR A 579 10.95 -10.40 -39.65
C THR A 579 9.45 -10.15 -39.77
N GLY A 580 8.62 -11.07 -39.25
CA GLY A 580 7.16 -10.94 -39.16
C GLY A 580 6.67 -9.77 -38.30
N ASP A 581 7.50 -9.31 -37.36
CA ASP A 581 7.21 -8.20 -36.45
C ASP A 581 7.53 -6.82 -37.06
N PHE A 582 8.19 -6.80 -38.23
CA PHE A 582 8.40 -5.55 -38.95
C PHE A 582 7.07 -4.94 -39.42
N CYS A 583 6.09 -5.77 -39.75
CA CYS A 583 4.77 -5.29 -40.16
C CYS A 583 4.08 -4.45 -39.08
N PRO A 584 3.88 -4.93 -37.84
CA PRO A 584 3.34 -4.10 -36.77
C PRO A 584 4.26 -2.92 -36.42
N ALA A 585 5.59 -3.11 -36.39
CA ALA A 585 6.54 -2.02 -36.13
C ALA A 585 6.37 -0.83 -37.09
N SER A 586 6.14 -1.10 -38.38
CA SER A 586 5.91 -0.05 -39.40
C SER A 586 4.60 0.72 -39.24
N ARG A 587 3.64 0.20 -38.46
CA ARG A 587 2.32 0.82 -38.19
C ARG A 587 2.30 1.65 -36.92
N LEU A 588 3.35 1.55 -36.10
CA LEU A 588 3.50 2.30 -34.87
C LEU A 588 3.90 3.76 -35.14
N THR A 589 3.49 4.63 -34.22
CA THR A 589 3.68 6.07 -34.29
C THR A 589 4.92 6.49 -33.51
N LYS A 590 5.32 7.76 -33.64
CA LYS A 590 6.46 8.32 -32.91
C LYS A 590 6.36 8.28 -31.37
N ASN A 591 5.16 8.06 -30.84
CA ASN A 591 4.91 7.98 -29.40
C ASN A 591 5.05 6.54 -28.88
N ASP A 592 5.14 5.56 -29.78
CA ASP A 592 5.19 4.13 -29.50
C ASP A 592 6.65 3.65 -29.47
N ILE A 593 6.86 2.45 -28.92
CA ILE A 593 8.18 1.83 -28.80
C ILE A 593 8.15 0.41 -29.33
N VAL A 594 9.16 0.07 -30.14
CA VAL A 594 9.44 -1.29 -30.61
C VAL A 594 10.65 -1.81 -29.84
N PHE A 595 10.47 -2.90 -29.11
CA PHE A 595 11.54 -3.67 -28.51
C PHE A 595 11.95 -4.78 -29.46
N ALA A 596 13.03 -4.54 -30.21
CA ALA A 596 13.53 -5.47 -31.21
C ALA A 596 14.61 -6.39 -30.62
N ARG A 597 14.40 -7.71 -30.67
CA ARG A 597 15.40 -8.64 -30.14
C ARG A 597 16.70 -8.52 -30.93
N ALA A 598 17.79 -8.34 -30.22
CA ALA A 598 19.13 -8.29 -30.79
C ALA A 598 19.67 -9.71 -31.03
N ASP A 599 20.55 -9.84 -32.01
CA ASP A 599 21.19 -11.11 -32.34
C ASP A 599 21.89 -11.73 -31.12
N ALA A 600 21.79 -13.04 -31.01
CA ALA A 600 22.34 -13.76 -29.89
C ALA A 600 23.88 -13.79 -29.96
N PRO A 601 24.58 -13.85 -28.81
CA PRO A 601 26.04 -13.91 -28.77
C PRO A 601 26.64 -15.13 -29.49
N ASP A 602 25.84 -16.18 -29.72
CA ASP A 602 26.23 -17.39 -30.46
C ASP A 602 26.14 -17.21 -32.00
N GLY A 603 25.81 -16.02 -32.49
CA GLY A 603 25.72 -15.69 -33.91
C GLY A 603 24.34 -15.94 -34.54
N ARG A 604 23.34 -16.32 -33.75
CA ARG A 604 21.96 -16.47 -34.23
C ARG A 604 21.30 -15.11 -34.44
N ALA A 605 20.83 -14.84 -35.65
CA ALA A 605 20.10 -13.62 -35.97
C ALA A 605 18.58 -13.81 -35.86
N PHE A 606 17.88 -12.83 -35.28
CA PHE A 606 16.41 -12.84 -35.18
C PHE A 606 15.75 -12.03 -36.30
N GLY A 607 16.46 -11.04 -36.87
CA GLY A 607 16.12 -10.41 -38.15
C GLY A 607 15.23 -9.16 -38.09
N LEU A 608 14.45 -8.91 -37.01
CA LEU A 608 13.66 -7.67 -36.90
C LEU A 608 14.54 -6.43 -36.94
N LYS A 609 15.60 -6.40 -36.12
CA LYS A 609 16.48 -5.24 -36.00
C LYS A 609 17.17 -4.92 -37.33
N GLU A 610 17.72 -5.92 -38.01
CA GLU A 610 18.37 -5.75 -39.31
C GLU A 610 17.40 -5.21 -40.37
N LEU A 611 16.15 -5.69 -40.36
CA LEU A 611 15.13 -5.24 -41.29
C LEU A 611 14.68 -3.79 -41.03
N ILE A 612 14.61 -3.39 -39.76
CA ILE A 612 14.41 -1.99 -39.35
C ILE A 612 15.56 -1.10 -39.81
N ASP A 613 16.80 -1.51 -39.54
CA ASP A 613 18.00 -0.75 -39.89
C ASP A 613 18.13 -0.58 -41.42
N SER A 614 17.69 -1.57 -42.20
CA SER A 614 17.64 -1.54 -43.65
C SER A 614 16.50 -0.70 -44.23
N ASN A 615 15.47 -0.38 -43.43
CA ASN A 615 14.27 0.37 -43.84
C ASN A 615 13.92 1.50 -42.84
N PRO A 616 14.85 2.44 -42.53
CA PRO A 616 14.72 3.35 -41.39
C PRO A 616 13.58 4.37 -41.52
N THR A 617 13.06 4.59 -42.73
CA THR A 617 11.94 5.52 -42.98
C THR A 617 10.57 4.88 -42.75
N MET A 618 10.49 3.55 -42.66
CA MET A 618 9.22 2.82 -42.52
C MET A 618 8.76 2.69 -41.07
N VAL A 619 9.68 2.71 -40.11
CA VAL A 619 9.36 2.63 -38.68
C VAL A 619 9.50 4.01 -38.05
N LYS A 620 8.38 4.55 -37.56
CA LYS A 620 8.33 5.89 -36.93
C LYS A 620 8.52 5.83 -35.41
N ALA A 621 8.26 4.67 -34.80
CA ALA A 621 8.40 4.43 -33.38
C ALA A 621 9.85 4.46 -32.93
N SER A 622 10.08 4.69 -31.63
CA SER A 622 11.40 4.51 -31.05
C SER A 622 11.75 3.02 -31.04
N VAL A 623 12.97 2.69 -31.45
CA VAL A 623 13.42 1.29 -31.51
C VAL A 623 14.46 1.06 -30.43
N MET A 624 14.16 0.12 -29.53
CA MET A 624 14.98 -0.24 -28.38
C MET A 624 15.43 -1.69 -28.56
N PRO A 625 16.72 -1.96 -28.80
CA PRO A 625 17.21 -3.32 -28.89
C PRO A 625 17.19 -4.00 -27.50
N TRP A 626 16.86 -5.28 -27.44
CA TRP A 626 16.94 -6.06 -26.19
C TRP A 626 17.59 -7.43 -26.42
N SER A 627 18.32 -7.93 -25.42
CA SER A 627 18.96 -9.27 -25.50
C SER A 627 18.53 -10.17 -24.35
N THR A 628 18.14 -9.59 -23.22
CA THR A 628 17.77 -10.30 -22.00
C THR A 628 16.44 -9.80 -21.46
N GLY A 629 15.78 -10.61 -20.62
CA GLY A 629 14.54 -10.18 -19.95
C GLY A 629 14.75 -9.02 -18.97
N ASP A 630 15.96 -8.83 -18.44
CA ASP A 630 16.31 -7.67 -17.62
C ASP A 630 16.38 -6.38 -18.45
N ASP A 631 16.73 -6.46 -19.74
CA ASP A 631 16.65 -5.30 -20.65
C ASP A 631 15.19 -4.90 -20.87
N ILE A 632 14.29 -5.85 -21.14
CA ILE A 632 12.85 -5.57 -21.25
C ILE A 632 12.31 -4.99 -19.95
N TYR A 633 12.66 -5.56 -18.79
CA TYR A 633 12.24 -5.05 -17.48
C TYR A 633 12.69 -3.59 -17.28
N ARG A 634 13.97 -3.28 -17.54
CA ARG A 634 14.50 -1.92 -17.43
C ARG A 634 13.84 -0.96 -18.41
N HIS A 635 13.72 -1.37 -19.66
CA HIS A 635 13.12 -0.55 -20.70
C HIS A 635 11.63 -0.29 -20.45
N PHE A 636 10.89 -1.24 -19.92
CA PHE A 636 9.50 -1.03 -19.49
C PHE A 636 9.45 0.00 -18.37
N ALA A 637 10.29 -0.14 -17.35
CA ALA A 637 10.36 0.84 -16.26
C ALA A 637 10.61 2.25 -16.81
N ASP A 638 11.54 2.43 -17.75
CA ASP A 638 11.81 3.73 -18.38
C ASP A 638 10.63 4.21 -19.25
N ALA A 639 10.07 3.33 -20.09
CA ALA A 639 8.99 3.64 -21.03
C ALA A 639 7.68 4.06 -20.35
N PHE A 640 7.37 3.48 -19.19
CA PHE A 640 6.19 3.85 -18.41
C PHE A 640 6.37 5.14 -17.60
N HIS A 641 7.60 5.56 -17.35
CA HIS A 641 7.93 6.78 -16.59
C HIS A 641 8.20 8.00 -17.47
N ALA A 642 8.50 7.79 -18.76
CA ALA A 642 8.64 8.84 -19.76
C ALA A 642 7.26 9.38 -20.21
N ASN A 643 6.61 10.16 -19.34
CA ASN A 643 5.46 11.02 -19.68
C ASN A 643 5.91 12.47 -19.87
#